data_AF-A0A8H4PNB3-F1
#
_entry.id   AF-A0A8H4PNB3-F1
#
_cell.length_a   1.000
_cell.length_b   1.000
_cell.length_c   1.000
_cell.angle_alpha   90.00
_cell.angle_beta   90.00
_cell.angle_gamma   90.00
#
_symmetry.space_group_name_H-M   'P 1'
#
loop_
_entity.id
_entity.type
_entity.pdbx_description
1 polymer ?
#
loop_
_entity_poly.entity_id
_entity_poly.type
_entity_poly.pdbx_seq_one_letter_code
_entity_poly.pdbx_strand_id
1 'polypeptide(L)'
;MASPALVEGWTYVVLSTLLIMFRTMLRWRTQGFRGLAVDDYLMAAAVPLSMAGSVAAFVIETDMDGQANNGLTAAERAALDPDGLEWRVRVRASQVHLGGWLLYTALLWALKLCWLFYYRRLGDRVDRMTLKVNLGLAFCAGTYLVVLCSILLGCRPFARHWQINPDPGSTTPVSPYRQTSGADKTDFCYPAVSRLQSWTVVLTNMATDLYIMSIPLPMIWRARISTPKKTGLGAMFCCGLITIGFGAARCGLILRESDESADLAARWSDRETFVGTVLTNVPVLFPLVRQHLGYIRDASRRGYNTKGESTGSRGDGAGLELPTMSVRSRGGKGQSFSFYEHESEEAIVGIPNYSREMSGQGLVPPDSDAALIVRAKRAARHDLDPKPQTSTPPDRCETPSGLPSRLKMSRLPGAQMVDASLHHPFHIGWPAFQSLTWGFLSRITRFTDPFDDMFKSKGAVLSVLLLLAVLCTSLVEAAPKQNGGNKQGGQGGKGVQNNKNQNKNSNGGGGQGQNRATQTENGVTTIDKTVEINGLQIRYKLSGPTAQFNETSGVSGANGNPDGALGINVLLHGDGGQSFFAFPNQGVRDNLMGVAVLSPDKNRKWGGADAKNQQRVDGEAHAQAVNDLIQQELPKMIAFDQKKVFFTGVSGGALTLAGFVIPAHMGNFPNSGVMLNCGAMSPQLKFTPESAAAIATTRIHFQSTQKELNSLQGEIPESIKAYIEAGKDAGLSQQDINRLQTVDNSPNGGHCAFDGQDFESGVQLMADSFGDVMLDGGSGQVDGIGSVLKGAVGNQNLKFKPGERK
;
A
#
# COMPACT_ATOMS: atom_id res chain seq x y z
N MET A 1 -32.77 -3.43 29.05
CA MET A 1 -31.67 -2.58 28.51
C MET A 1 -31.24 -3.21 27.20
N ALA A 2 -30.84 -2.43 26.19
CA ALA A 2 -30.27 -3.02 24.97
C ALA A 2 -28.98 -3.78 25.30
N SER A 3 -28.74 -4.90 24.63
CA SER A 3 -27.53 -5.69 24.85
C SER A 3 -26.27 -4.96 24.35
N PRO A 4 -25.07 -5.37 24.80
CA PRO A 4 -23.83 -4.86 24.24
C PRO A 4 -23.69 -5.13 22.73
N ALA A 5 -24.21 -6.26 22.23
CA ALA A 5 -24.15 -6.66 20.82
C ALA A 5 -25.00 -5.72 19.94
N LEU A 6 -26.24 -5.46 20.35
CA LEU A 6 -27.12 -4.48 19.74
C LEU A 6 -26.48 -3.08 19.66
N VAL A 7 -25.91 -2.60 20.77
CA VAL A 7 -25.28 -1.28 20.81
C VAL A 7 -24.05 -1.22 19.88
N GLU A 8 -23.26 -2.29 19.82
CA GLU A 8 -22.12 -2.43 18.91
C GLU A 8 -22.57 -2.39 17.42
N GLY A 9 -23.53 -3.22 17.03
CA GLY A 9 -24.06 -3.28 15.64
C GLY A 9 -24.70 -1.96 15.17
N TRP A 10 -25.58 -1.36 15.98
CA TRP A 10 -26.19 -0.06 15.65
C TRP A 10 -25.15 1.06 15.53
N THR A 11 -24.11 1.04 16.36
CA THR A 11 -22.99 2.01 16.26
C THR A 11 -22.27 1.86 14.92
N TYR A 12 -22.00 0.64 14.46
CA TYR A 12 -21.37 0.40 13.16
C TYR A 12 -22.23 0.83 11.97
N VAL A 13 -23.56 0.62 12.02
CA VAL A 13 -24.47 1.12 10.96
C VAL A 13 -24.47 2.63 10.89
N VAL A 14 -24.55 3.34 12.02
CA VAL A 14 -24.53 4.81 12.07
C VAL A 14 -23.21 5.34 11.52
N LEU A 15 -22.06 4.83 11.99
CA LEU A 15 -20.74 5.26 11.53
C LEU A 15 -20.52 4.96 10.03
N SER A 16 -20.93 3.79 9.55
CA SER A 16 -20.86 3.42 8.13
C SER A 16 -21.71 4.34 7.27
N THR A 17 -22.95 4.62 7.70
CA THR A 17 -23.88 5.50 6.98
C THR A 17 -23.32 6.92 6.88
N LEU A 18 -22.81 7.47 7.98
CA LEU A 18 -22.16 8.79 7.99
C LEU A 18 -20.94 8.86 7.07
N LEU A 19 -20.09 7.82 7.06
CA LEU A 19 -18.92 7.73 6.18
C LEU A 19 -19.33 7.69 4.69
N ILE A 20 -20.35 6.89 4.35
CA ILE A 20 -20.87 6.75 2.98
C ILE A 20 -21.55 8.05 2.53
N MET A 21 -22.34 8.70 3.40
CA MET A 21 -22.93 10.01 3.13
C MET A 21 -21.85 11.06 2.89
N PHE A 22 -20.81 11.12 3.72
CA PHE A 22 -19.69 12.06 3.58
C PHE A 22 -18.94 11.87 2.25
N ARG A 23 -18.63 10.62 1.89
CA ARG A 23 -18.09 10.27 0.56
C ARG A 23 -18.99 10.75 -0.57
N THR A 24 -20.27 10.42 -0.50
CA THR A 24 -21.23 10.71 -1.57
C THR A 24 -21.39 12.21 -1.76
N MET A 25 -21.46 12.99 -0.67
CA MET A 25 -21.47 14.45 -0.72
C MET A 25 -20.19 15.03 -1.32
N LEU A 26 -19.00 14.57 -0.89
CA LEU A 26 -17.73 15.07 -1.45
C LEU A 26 -17.58 14.75 -2.93
N ARG A 27 -17.96 13.54 -3.37
CA ARG A 27 -17.91 13.18 -4.80
C ARG A 27 -18.93 13.94 -5.62
N TRP A 28 -20.16 14.12 -5.14
CA TRP A 28 -21.15 14.95 -5.82
C TRP A 28 -20.66 16.40 -5.94
N ARG A 29 -20.13 17.00 -4.87
CA ARG A 29 -19.60 18.37 -4.90
C ARG A 29 -18.38 18.56 -5.81
N THR A 30 -17.56 17.53 -6.02
CA THR A 30 -16.32 17.62 -6.82
C THR A 30 -16.47 17.15 -8.27
N GLN A 31 -17.38 16.22 -8.56
CA GLN A 31 -17.54 15.60 -9.89
C GLN A 31 -18.91 15.91 -10.54
N GLY A 32 -19.85 16.49 -9.78
CA GLY A 32 -21.22 16.70 -10.22
C GLY A 32 -22.04 15.40 -10.30
N PHE A 33 -23.36 15.53 -10.48
CA PHE A 33 -24.28 14.38 -10.50
C PHE A 33 -24.00 13.39 -11.65
N ARG A 34 -23.49 13.87 -12.80
CA ARG A 34 -23.11 13.04 -13.96
C ARG A 34 -21.71 12.41 -13.85
N GLY A 35 -20.91 12.79 -12.85
CA GLY A 35 -19.56 12.26 -12.60
C GLY A 35 -19.48 11.17 -11.53
N LEU A 36 -20.63 10.70 -11.02
CA LEU A 36 -20.69 9.56 -10.11
C LEU A 36 -20.39 8.26 -10.87
N ALA A 37 -19.61 7.39 -10.24
CA ALA A 37 -19.17 6.13 -10.84
C ALA A 37 -19.91 4.93 -10.22
N VAL A 38 -19.80 3.76 -10.86
CA VAL A 38 -20.50 2.53 -10.44
C VAL A 38 -20.22 2.17 -8.97
N ASP A 39 -19.00 2.42 -8.47
CA ASP A 39 -18.62 2.21 -7.07
C ASP A 39 -19.34 3.14 -6.08
N ASP A 40 -19.92 4.26 -6.52
CA ASP A 40 -20.72 5.13 -5.64
C ASP A 40 -22.15 4.63 -5.49
N TYR A 41 -22.76 4.13 -6.56
CA TYR A 41 -24.09 3.53 -6.51
C TYR A 41 -24.10 2.22 -5.70
N LEU A 42 -23.05 1.40 -5.86
CA LEU A 42 -22.85 0.20 -5.04
C LEU A 42 -22.63 0.55 -3.56
N MET A 43 -21.89 1.62 -3.27
CA MET A 43 -21.70 2.09 -1.89
C MET A 43 -22.99 2.70 -1.29
N ALA A 44 -23.80 3.39 -2.09
CA ALA A 44 -25.14 3.84 -1.66
C ALA A 44 -26.07 2.65 -1.37
N ALA A 45 -25.98 1.56 -2.16
CA ALA A 45 -26.72 0.32 -1.93
C ALA A 45 -26.20 -0.48 -0.71
N ALA A 46 -24.97 -0.25 -0.25
CA ALA A 46 -24.45 -0.87 0.97
C ALA A 46 -25.21 -0.40 2.23
N VAL A 47 -25.70 0.85 2.27
CA VAL A 47 -26.44 1.41 3.43
C VAL A 47 -27.74 0.64 3.73
N PRO A 48 -28.69 0.44 2.80
CA PRO A 48 -29.89 -0.36 3.07
C PRO A 48 -29.56 -1.84 3.34
N LEU A 49 -28.48 -2.39 2.76
CA LEU A 49 -28.04 -3.75 3.06
C LEU A 49 -27.53 -3.88 4.51
N SER A 50 -26.68 -2.96 4.98
CA SER A 50 -26.21 -2.95 6.37
C SER A 50 -27.36 -2.67 7.35
N MET A 51 -28.26 -1.76 7.02
CA MET A 51 -29.45 -1.46 7.83
C MET A 51 -30.36 -2.69 7.95
N ALA A 52 -30.66 -3.37 6.85
CA ALA A 52 -31.46 -4.59 6.87
C ALA A 52 -30.78 -5.73 7.64
N GLY A 53 -29.45 -5.85 7.55
CA GLY A 53 -28.66 -6.81 8.33
C GLY A 53 -28.78 -6.59 9.83
N SER A 54 -28.56 -5.36 10.31
CA SER A 54 -28.68 -5.06 11.75
C SER A 54 -30.13 -5.04 12.25
N VAL A 55 -31.12 -4.78 11.40
CA VAL A 55 -32.54 -5.00 11.74
C VAL A 55 -32.84 -6.50 11.88
N ALA A 56 -32.28 -7.36 11.03
CA ALA A 56 -32.41 -8.82 11.17
C ALA A 56 -31.76 -9.32 12.47
N ALA A 57 -30.57 -8.83 12.80
CA ALA A 57 -29.92 -9.12 14.09
C ALA A 57 -30.73 -8.62 15.29
N PHE A 58 -31.26 -7.39 15.23
CA PHE A 58 -32.14 -6.83 16.26
C PHE A 58 -33.36 -7.74 16.51
N VAL A 59 -34.07 -8.13 15.45
CA VAL A 59 -35.27 -8.99 15.57
C VAL A 59 -34.93 -10.36 16.17
N ILE A 60 -33.78 -10.95 15.83
CA ILE A 60 -33.33 -12.21 16.44
C ILE A 60 -33.07 -12.03 17.94
N GLU A 61 -32.42 -10.94 18.35
CA GLU A 61 -31.99 -10.75 19.74
C GLU A 61 -33.11 -10.21 20.67
N THR A 62 -34.03 -9.36 20.18
CA THR A 62 -35.09 -8.77 21.01
C THR A 62 -36.45 -9.46 20.92
N ASP A 63 -36.81 -9.96 19.74
CA ASP A 63 -38.16 -10.45 19.47
C ASP A 63 -38.22 -11.99 19.43
N MET A 64 -37.06 -12.66 19.45
CA MET A 64 -36.91 -14.10 19.31
C MET A 64 -35.98 -14.74 20.36
N ASP A 65 -35.54 -13.98 21.37
CA ASP A 65 -34.65 -14.42 22.46
C ASP A 65 -33.38 -15.18 22.00
N GLY A 66 -32.84 -14.85 20.82
CA GLY A 66 -31.68 -15.54 20.21
C GLY A 66 -31.97 -16.98 19.75
N GLN A 67 -33.20 -17.46 19.89
CA GLN A 67 -33.57 -18.85 19.62
C GLN A 67 -33.70 -19.12 18.11
N ALA A 68 -33.35 -20.33 17.66
CA ALA A 68 -33.66 -20.81 16.31
C ALA A 68 -33.92 -22.34 16.34
N ASN A 69 -33.83 -23.02 15.19
CA ASN A 69 -34.10 -24.46 15.07
C ASN A 69 -32.95 -25.37 15.55
N ASN A 70 -31.81 -24.82 16.00
CA ASN A 70 -30.71 -25.50 16.71
C ASN A 70 -30.94 -25.56 18.23
N GLY A 71 -29.95 -26.03 18.99
CA GLY A 71 -29.93 -26.04 20.47
C GLY A 71 -30.82 -27.10 21.13
N LEU A 72 -31.87 -27.57 20.47
CA LEU A 72 -32.87 -28.50 21.05
C LEU A 72 -32.51 -29.98 20.88
N THR A 73 -32.63 -30.74 21.97
CA THR A 73 -32.62 -32.21 21.98
C THR A 73 -33.89 -32.79 21.34
N ALA A 74 -33.86 -34.09 20.99
CA ALA A 74 -35.02 -34.77 20.42
C ALA A 74 -36.24 -34.80 21.37
N ALA A 75 -36.02 -34.83 22.69
CA ALA A 75 -37.10 -34.79 23.68
C ALA A 75 -37.75 -33.40 23.76
N GLU A 76 -36.95 -32.32 23.78
CA GLU A 76 -37.46 -30.95 23.79
C GLU A 76 -38.19 -30.61 22.48
N ARG A 77 -37.69 -31.04 21.32
CA ARG A 77 -38.40 -30.91 20.02
C ARG A 77 -39.76 -31.61 20.01
N ALA A 78 -39.86 -32.76 20.67
CA ALA A 78 -41.10 -33.54 20.75
C ALA A 78 -42.09 -32.97 21.79
N ALA A 79 -41.59 -32.29 22.83
CA ALA A 79 -42.39 -31.64 23.85
C ALA A 79 -42.86 -30.22 23.46
N LEU A 80 -42.27 -29.60 22.44
CA LEU A 80 -42.65 -28.27 21.97
C LEU A 80 -44.04 -28.27 21.33
N ASP A 81 -44.93 -27.42 21.83
CA ASP A 81 -46.26 -27.19 21.26
C ASP A 81 -46.16 -26.52 19.87
N PRO A 82 -46.65 -27.16 18.77
CA PRO A 82 -46.63 -26.58 17.42
C PRO A 82 -47.45 -25.28 17.28
N ASP A 83 -48.48 -25.10 18.11
CA ASP A 83 -49.30 -23.88 18.17
C ASP A 83 -48.82 -22.90 19.25
N GLY A 84 -47.72 -23.21 19.92
CA GLY A 84 -47.09 -22.40 20.95
C GLY A 84 -46.41 -21.13 20.40
N LEU A 85 -46.14 -20.18 21.30
CA LEU A 85 -45.37 -18.97 20.97
C LEU A 85 -43.92 -19.31 20.57
N GLU A 86 -43.28 -20.20 21.33
CA GLU A 86 -41.88 -20.59 21.12
C GLU A 86 -41.64 -21.24 19.75
N TRP A 87 -42.54 -22.13 19.32
CA TRP A 87 -42.46 -22.75 17.99
C TRP A 87 -42.49 -21.69 16.88
N ARG A 88 -43.42 -20.73 16.94
CA ARG A 88 -43.49 -19.62 15.96
C ARG A 88 -42.26 -18.73 15.99
N VAL A 89 -41.72 -18.46 17.17
CA VAL A 89 -40.49 -17.69 17.37
C VAL A 89 -39.30 -18.39 16.69
N ARG A 90 -39.04 -19.66 17.01
CA ARG A 90 -37.93 -20.44 16.43
C ARG A 90 -38.03 -20.60 14.91
N VAL A 91 -39.26 -20.79 14.38
CA VAL A 91 -39.51 -20.83 12.93
C VAL A 91 -39.14 -19.49 12.27
N ARG A 92 -39.64 -18.37 12.81
CA ARG A 92 -39.35 -17.02 12.28
C ARG A 92 -37.87 -16.69 12.38
N ALA A 93 -37.24 -16.92 13.52
CA ALA A 93 -35.82 -16.65 13.71
C ALA A 93 -34.94 -17.47 12.77
N SER A 94 -35.29 -18.72 12.45
CA SER A 94 -34.57 -19.52 11.45
C SER A 94 -34.69 -18.94 10.04
N GLN A 95 -35.85 -18.38 9.69
CA GLN A 95 -36.05 -17.64 8.44
C GLN A 95 -35.26 -16.31 8.41
N VAL A 96 -35.23 -15.57 9.52
CA VAL A 96 -34.46 -14.33 9.64
C VAL A 96 -32.96 -14.60 9.58
N HIS A 97 -32.45 -15.69 10.16
CA HIS A 97 -31.06 -16.12 10.01
C HIS A 97 -30.68 -16.40 8.54
N LEU A 98 -31.54 -17.08 7.76
CA LEU A 98 -31.32 -17.23 6.31
C LEU A 98 -31.28 -15.88 5.59
N GLY A 99 -32.18 -14.96 5.95
CA GLY A 99 -32.18 -13.58 5.45
C GLY A 99 -30.87 -12.84 5.79
N GLY A 100 -30.38 -12.99 7.03
CA GLY A 100 -29.11 -12.44 7.50
C GLY A 100 -27.92 -12.93 6.68
N TRP A 101 -27.83 -14.24 6.41
CA TRP A 101 -26.79 -14.80 5.52
C TRP A 101 -26.85 -14.21 4.10
N LEU A 102 -28.04 -14.04 3.52
CA LEU A 102 -28.20 -13.43 2.21
C LEU A 102 -27.78 -11.95 2.20
N LEU A 103 -28.18 -11.18 3.22
CA LEU A 103 -27.84 -9.76 3.37
C LEU A 103 -26.35 -9.53 3.60
N TYR A 104 -25.73 -10.29 4.51
CA TYR A 104 -24.28 -10.27 4.77
C TYR A 104 -23.48 -10.64 3.51
N THR A 105 -23.90 -11.69 2.80
CA THR A 105 -23.25 -12.10 1.53
C THR A 105 -23.41 -11.01 0.47
N ALA A 106 -24.61 -10.42 0.31
CA ALA A 106 -24.83 -9.32 -0.62
C ALA A 106 -23.97 -8.10 -0.30
N LEU A 107 -23.83 -7.74 0.99
CA LEU A 107 -23.01 -6.61 1.44
C LEU A 107 -21.52 -6.84 1.18
N LEU A 108 -20.95 -7.99 1.59
CA LEU A 108 -19.52 -8.27 1.37
C LEU A 108 -19.16 -8.35 -0.12
N TRP A 109 -20.03 -8.90 -0.96
CA TRP A 109 -19.80 -8.94 -2.40
C TRP A 109 -20.02 -7.56 -3.07
N ALA A 110 -20.95 -6.73 -2.59
CA ALA A 110 -21.08 -5.35 -3.04
C ALA A 110 -19.79 -4.53 -2.74
N LEU A 111 -19.19 -4.70 -1.55
CA LEU A 111 -17.90 -4.07 -1.21
C LEU A 111 -16.76 -4.57 -2.11
N LYS A 112 -16.70 -5.88 -2.42
CA LYS A 112 -15.73 -6.45 -3.38
C LYS A 112 -15.92 -5.88 -4.79
N LEU A 113 -17.15 -5.69 -5.25
CA LEU A 113 -17.45 -5.03 -6.53
C LEU A 113 -16.99 -3.57 -6.53
N CYS A 114 -17.20 -2.81 -5.44
CA CYS A 114 -16.68 -1.44 -5.30
C CYS A 114 -15.16 -1.38 -5.53
N TRP A 115 -14.39 -2.31 -4.96
CA TRP A 115 -12.95 -2.40 -5.19
C TRP A 115 -12.59 -2.71 -6.65
N LEU A 116 -13.29 -3.65 -7.28
CA LEU A 116 -13.05 -4.00 -8.69
C LEU A 116 -13.37 -2.83 -9.64
N PHE A 117 -14.46 -2.10 -9.43
CA PHE A 117 -14.77 -0.89 -10.21
C PHE A 117 -13.82 0.28 -9.90
N TYR A 118 -13.36 0.44 -8.65
CA TYR A 118 -12.32 1.40 -8.29
C TYR A 118 -10.99 1.09 -9.00
N TYR A 119 -10.57 -0.18 -9.01
CA TYR A 119 -9.37 -0.63 -9.73
C TYR A 119 -9.52 -0.53 -11.25
N ARG A 120 -10.73 -0.67 -11.80
CA ARG A 120 -11.00 -0.38 -13.22
C ARG A 120 -10.65 1.07 -13.54
N ARG A 121 -11.21 2.02 -12.79
CA ARG A 121 -10.98 3.48 -12.96
C ARG A 121 -9.52 3.88 -12.76
N LEU A 122 -8.80 3.24 -11.84
CA LEU A 122 -7.34 3.47 -11.69
C LEU A 122 -6.52 2.84 -12.82
N GLY A 123 -7.07 1.85 -13.50
CA GLY A 123 -6.37 0.91 -14.37
C GLY A 123 -6.34 1.25 -15.85
N ASP A 124 -7.13 2.22 -16.31
CA ASP A 124 -7.35 2.52 -17.74
C ASP A 124 -6.08 2.94 -18.54
N ARG A 125 -4.92 3.07 -17.88
CA ARG A 125 -3.62 3.38 -18.49
C ARG A 125 -2.53 2.33 -18.23
N VAL A 126 -2.90 1.12 -17.77
CA VAL A 126 -1.97 0.04 -17.43
C VAL A 126 -2.32 -1.24 -18.19
N ASP A 127 -1.35 -1.76 -18.96
CA ASP A 127 -1.55 -2.94 -19.79
C ASP A 127 -2.11 -4.15 -19.02
N ARG A 128 -3.12 -4.79 -19.62
CA ARG A 128 -3.83 -5.98 -19.10
C ARG A 128 -4.54 -5.77 -17.75
N MET A 129 -4.64 -4.55 -17.22
CA MET A 129 -5.35 -4.29 -15.97
C MET A 129 -6.86 -4.58 -16.10
N THR A 130 -7.49 -4.19 -17.20
CA THR A 130 -8.90 -4.50 -17.53
C THR A 130 -9.17 -6.01 -17.53
N LEU A 131 -8.22 -6.82 -18.01
CA LEU A 131 -8.34 -8.29 -18.01
C LEU A 131 -8.36 -8.84 -16.57
N LYS A 132 -7.45 -8.38 -15.70
CA LYS A 132 -7.42 -8.79 -14.29
C LYS A 132 -8.70 -8.39 -13.54
N VAL A 133 -9.21 -7.18 -13.80
CA VAL A 133 -10.47 -6.73 -13.20
C VAL A 133 -11.66 -7.54 -13.72
N ASN A 134 -11.73 -7.83 -15.03
CA ASN A 134 -12.79 -8.67 -15.60
C ASN A 134 -12.75 -10.11 -15.04
N LEU A 135 -11.56 -10.70 -14.90
CA LEU A 135 -11.37 -11.99 -14.23
C LEU A 135 -11.81 -11.94 -12.76
N GLY A 136 -11.51 -10.85 -12.05
CA GLY A 136 -11.99 -10.62 -10.67
C GLY A 136 -13.52 -10.49 -10.57
N LEU A 137 -14.16 -9.81 -11.52
CA LEU A 137 -15.62 -9.71 -11.61
C LEU A 137 -16.25 -11.08 -11.87
N ALA A 138 -15.71 -11.86 -12.81
CA ALA A 138 -16.16 -13.22 -13.07
C ALA A 138 -15.94 -14.14 -11.85
N PHE A 139 -14.81 -14.02 -11.16
CA PHE A 139 -14.52 -14.79 -9.96
C PHE A 139 -15.46 -14.44 -8.80
N CYS A 140 -15.70 -13.15 -8.55
CA CYS A 140 -16.65 -12.70 -7.52
C CYS A 140 -18.10 -13.12 -7.85
N ALA A 141 -18.51 -13.06 -9.12
CA ALA A 141 -19.82 -13.56 -9.55
C ALA A 141 -19.94 -15.08 -9.34
N GLY A 142 -18.91 -15.84 -9.72
CA GLY A 142 -18.86 -17.29 -9.51
C GLY A 142 -18.92 -17.68 -8.04
N THR A 143 -18.13 -17.03 -7.17
CA THR A 143 -18.17 -17.32 -5.73
C THR A 143 -19.45 -16.85 -5.05
N TYR A 144 -20.05 -15.74 -5.50
CA TYR A 144 -21.37 -15.30 -5.04
C TYR A 144 -22.42 -16.36 -5.35
N LEU A 145 -22.43 -16.88 -6.59
CA LEU A 145 -23.35 -17.94 -6.99
C LEU A 145 -23.14 -19.23 -6.20
N VAL A 146 -21.89 -19.61 -5.89
CA VAL A 146 -21.59 -20.77 -5.03
C VAL A 146 -22.17 -20.59 -3.63
N VAL A 147 -21.98 -19.43 -2.99
CA VAL A 147 -22.55 -19.13 -1.66
C VAL A 147 -24.09 -19.03 -1.71
N LEU A 148 -24.65 -18.40 -2.74
CA LEU A 148 -26.09 -18.29 -2.92
C LEU A 148 -26.72 -19.69 -3.10
N CYS A 149 -26.06 -20.57 -3.86
CA CYS A 149 -26.46 -21.97 -3.98
C CYS A 149 -26.30 -22.75 -2.68
N SER A 150 -25.26 -22.50 -1.85
CA SER A 150 -25.15 -23.17 -0.54
C SER A 150 -26.28 -22.75 0.42
N ILE A 151 -26.68 -21.47 0.42
CA ILE A 151 -27.81 -20.97 1.22
C ILE A 151 -29.13 -21.57 0.74
N LEU A 152 -29.42 -21.50 -0.57
CA LEU A 152 -30.74 -21.86 -1.11
C LEU A 152 -30.93 -23.36 -1.32
N LEU A 153 -29.85 -24.10 -1.59
CA LEU A 153 -29.90 -25.52 -1.97
C LEU A 153 -29.23 -26.46 -0.95
N GLY A 154 -28.56 -25.93 0.08
CA GLY A 154 -27.82 -26.71 1.08
C GLY A 154 -28.67 -27.65 1.93
N CYS A 155 -29.95 -27.31 2.13
CA CYS A 155 -30.94 -28.22 2.71
C CYS A 155 -32.18 -28.30 1.81
N ARG A 156 -32.64 -29.53 1.50
CA ARG A 156 -33.82 -29.80 0.66
C ARG A 156 -34.80 -30.78 1.33
N PRO A 157 -36.13 -30.59 1.18
CA PRO A 157 -36.80 -29.40 0.63
C PRO A 157 -36.51 -28.13 1.45
N PHE A 158 -36.58 -26.96 0.81
CA PHE A 158 -36.10 -25.69 1.39
C PHE A 158 -36.74 -25.34 2.75
N ALA A 159 -37.98 -25.77 2.99
CA ALA A 159 -38.68 -25.57 4.26
C ALA A 159 -38.02 -26.24 5.48
N ARG A 160 -37.11 -27.20 5.28
CA ARG A 160 -36.38 -27.85 6.38
C ARG A 160 -35.47 -26.90 7.16
N HIS A 161 -35.04 -25.78 6.57
CA HIS A 161 -34.21 -24.78 7.26
C HIS A 161 -34.89 -24.12 8.47
N TRP A 162 -36.21 -24.24 8.61
CA TRP A 162 -36.98 -23.76 9.76
C TRP A 162 -37.89 -24.83 10.36
N GLN A 163 -37.63 -26.11 10.05
CA GLN A 163 -38.35 -27.24 10.64
C GLN A 163 -37.81 -27.50 12.06
N ILE A 164 -38.72 -27.63 13.03
CA ILE A 164 -38.39 -27.86 14.45
C ILE A 164 -38.47 -29.36 14.80
N ASN A 165 -39.59 -30.00 14.44
CA ASN A 165 -39.89 -31.42 14.68
C ASN A 165 -40.60 -32.01 13.44
N PRO A 166 -40.22 -33.20 12.91
CA PRO A 166 -39.04 -33.99 13.25
C PRO A 166 -37.72 -33.24 13.06
N ASP A 167 -36.63 -33.74 13.64
CA ASP A 167 -35.30 -33.16 13.52
C ASP A 167 -34.88 -33.01 12.04
N PRO A 168 -34.56 -31.81 11.54
CA PRO A 168 -34.21 -31.59 10.13
C PRO A 168 -32.81 -32.11 9.75
N GLY A 169 -31.94 -32.35 10.74
CA GLY A 169 -30.59 -32.88 10.60
C GLY A 169 -30.48 -34.39 10.85
N SER A 170 -31.58 -35.08 11.12
CA SER A 170 -31.62 -36.56 11.15
C SER A 170 -32.02 -37.11 9.78
N THR A 171 -31.07 -37.78 9.12
CA THR A 171 -31.35 -38.60 7.92
C THR A 171 -31.15 -40.09 8.18
N THR A 172 -31.85 -40.63 9.18
CA THR A 172 -32.57 -41.91 9.02
C THR A 172 -33.75 -42.01 10.01
N PRO A 173 -34.88 -42.63 9.63
CA PRO A 173 -35.70 -43.33 10.61
C PRO A 173 -34.81 -44.43 11.19
N VAL A 174 -34.69 -44.52 12.53
CA VAL A 174 -33.83 -45.50 13.18
C VAL A 174 -34.24 -46.91 12.73
N SER A 175 -33.44 -47.49 11.84
CA SER A 175 -33.51 -48.93 11.60
C SER A 175 -33.06 -49.60 12.90
N PRO A 176 -33.88 -50.47 13.51
CA PRO A 176 -33.55 -51.09 14.81
C PRO A 176 -32.35 -52.05 14.75
N TYR A 177 -31.65 -52.12 13.61
CA TYR A 177 -30.53 -53.01 13.35
C TYR A 177 -29.24 -52.28 12.89
N ARG A 178 -29.17 -50.95 12.96
CA ARG A 178 -27.95 -50.21 12.56
C ARG A 178 -27.57 -49.11 13.54
N GLN A 179 -26.75 -49.47 14.53
CA GLN A 179 -26.07 -48.54 15.41
C GLN A 179 -24.80 -48.00 14.71
N THR A 180 -24.92 -46.93 13.93
CA THR A 180 -23.77 -46.23 13.35
C THR A 180 -23.13 -45.30 14.38
N SER A 181 -21.80 -45.41 14.51
CA SER A 181 -20.99 -44.63 15.44
C SER A 181 -20.87 -43.17 15.03
N GLY A 182 -21.67 -42.29 15.63
CA GLY A 182 -21.37 -40.86 15.86
C GLY A 182 -21.15 -39.91 14.67
N ALA A 183 -21.20 -40.37 13.42
CA ALA A 183 -20.67 -39.62 12.27
C ALA A 183 -21.70 -38.92 11.37
N ASP A 184 -23.01 -39.15 11.56
CA ASP A 184 -24.07 -38.75 10.61
C ASP A 184 -25.07 -37.72 11.18
N LYS A 185 -24.55 -36.63 11.78
CA LYS A 185 -25.36 -35.41 12.00
C LYS A 185 -25.33 -34.57 10.73
N THR A 186 -26.47 -34.40 10.06
CA THR A 186 -26.56 -33.50 8.89
C THR A 186 -26.81 -32.06 9.30
N ASP A 187 -25.78 -31.39 9.82
CA ASP A 187 -25.83 -30.04 10.42
C ASP A 187 -26.14 -28.89 9.41
N PHE A 188 -26.43 -29.21 8.15
CA PHE A 188 -26.58 -28.22 7.07
C PHE A 188 -27.93 -27.48 7.11
N CYS A 189 -28.94 -28.07 7.76
CA CYS A 189 -30.30 -27.55 7.85
C CYS A 189 -30.53 -26.59 9.04
N TYR A 190 -29.47 -26.18 9.75
CA TYR A 190 -29.50 -25.26 10.88
C TYR A 190 -28.89 -23.90 10.48
N PRO A 191 -29.68 -22.87 10.09
CA PRO A 191 -29.13 -21.64 9.54
C PRO A 191 -28.14 -20.91 10.48
N ALA A 192 -28.39 -20.92 11.79
CA ALA A 192 -27.53 -20.26 12.77
C ALA A 192 -26.13 -20.90 12.91
N VAL A 193 -26.02 -22.22 12.74
CA VAL A 193 -24.79 -23.00 13.01
C VAL A 193 -24.31 -23.85 11.82
N SER A 194 -24.80 -23.57 10.61
CA SER A 194 -24.51 -24.39 9.42
C SER A 194 -23.02 -24.43 9.09
N ARG A 195 -22.43 -25.61 9.24
CA ARG A 195 -21.02 -25.90 8.91
C ARG A 195 -20.73 -25.71 7.42
N LEU A 196 -21.64 -26.17 6.55
CA LEU A 196 -21.55 -25.99 5.09
C LEU A 196 -21.51 -24.51 4.72
N GLN A 197 -22.42 -23.73 5.29
CA GLN A 197 -22.49 -22.29 5.01
C GLN A 197 -21.25 -21.56 5.51
N SER A 198 -20.81 -21.87 6.73
CA SER A 198 -19.60 -21.28 7.35
C SER A 198 -18.35 -21.52 6.51
N TRP A 199 -18.09 -22.78 6.12
CA TRP A 199 -16.94 -23.13 5.29
C TRP A 199 -17.03 -22.54 3.87
N THR A 200 -18.19 -22.63 3.23
CA THR A 200 -18.37 -22.10 1.87
C THR A 200 -18.12 -20.60 1.84
N VAL A 201 -18.70 -19.85 2.79
CA VAL A 201 -18.50 -18.41 2.91
C VAL A 201 -17.06 -18.06 3.24
N VAL A 202 -16.44 -18.66 4.27
CA VAL A 202 -15.09 -18.25 4.68
C VAL A 202 -14.06 -18.49 3.56
N LEU A 203 -14.12 -19.64 2.90
CA LEU A 203 -13.18 -19.99 1.83
C LEU A 203 -13.36 -19.10 0.59
N THR A 204 -14.61 -18.86 0.16
CA THR A 204 -14.89 -18.00 -0.99
C THR A 204 -14.56 -16.53 -0.72
N ASN A 205 -14.87 -16.03 0.48
CA ASN A 205 -14.56 -14.68 0.94
C ASN A 205 -13.04 -14.45 0.98
N MET A 206 -12.30 -15.34 1.66
CA MET A 206 -10.83 -15.28 1.72
C MET A 206 -10.18 -15.35 0.33
N ALA A 207 -10.64 -16.26 -0.53
CA ALA A 207 -10.08 -16.41 -1.88
C ALA A 207 -10.32 -15.17 -2.76
N THR A 208 -11.53 -14.59 -2.70
CA THR A 208 -11.86 -13.35 -3.44
C THR A 208 -11.08 -12.14 -2.92
N ASP A 209 -10.93 -12.01 -1.60
CA ASP A 209 -10.15 -10.93 -0.98
C ASP A 209 -8.67 -11.01 -1.37
N LEU A 210 -8.05 -12.18 -1.25
CA LEU A 210 -6.66 -12.41 -1.70
C LEU A 210 -6.50 -12.11 -3.20
N TYR A 211 -7.45 -12.53 -4.04
CA TYR A 211 -7.41 -12.22 -5.47
C TYR A 211 -7.46 -10.71 -5.71
N ILE A 212 -8.43 -10.00 -5.13
CA ILE A 212 -8.62 -8.55 -5.32
C ILE A 212 -7.38 -7.80 -4.85
N MET A 213 -6.84 -8.11 -3.67
CA MET A 213 -5.62 -7.50 -3.14
C MET A 213 -4.38 -7.79 -4.00
N SER A 214 -4.35 -8.93 -4.73
CA SER A 214 -3.28 -9.24 -5.68
C SER A 214 -3.32 -8.41 -6.97
N ILE A 215 -4.46 -7.80 -7.34
CA ILE A 215 -4.59 -7.02 -8.58
C ILE A 215 -3.61 -5.84 -8.61
N PRO A 216 -3.56 -4.94 -7.59
CA PRO A 216 -2.62 -3.82 -7.58
C PRO A 216 -1.18 -4.25 -7.27
N LEU A 217 -0.92 -5.39 -6.61
CA LEU A 217 0.44 -5.77 -6.19
C LEU A 217 1.48 -5.71 -7.34
N PRO A 218 1.32 -6.39 -8.49
CA PRO A 218 2.26 -6.29 -9.62
C PRO A 218 2.38 -4.88 -10.21
N MET A 219 1.34 -4.05 -10.10
CA MET A 219 1.38 -2.66 -10.53
C MET A 219 2.27 -1.84 -9.57
N ILE A 220 2.10 -2.02 -8.25
CA ILE A 220 2.88 -1.32 -7.20
C ILE A 220 4.36 -1.73 -7.22
N TRP A 221 4.64 -3.01 -7.44
CA TRP A 221 6.01 -3.52 -7.50
C TRP A 221 6.78 -3.01 -8.74
N ARG A 222 6.07 -2.59 -9.79
CA ARG A 222 6.65 -1.99 -11.01
C ARG A 222 6.56 -0.45 -11.02
N ALA A 223 5.61 0.13 -10.29
CA ALA A 223 5.40 1.57 -10.23
C ALA A 223 6.37 2.25 -9.25
N ARG A 224 7.04 3.31 -9.73
CA ARG A 224 7.82 4.22 -8.89
C ARG A 224 6.89 5.20 -8.19
N ILE A 225 6.31 4.73 -7.08
CA ILE A 225 5.45 5.54 -6.21
C ILE A 225 6.26 5.95 -4.97
N SER A 226 6.16 7.23 -4.58
CA SER A 226 6.86 7.77 -3.42
C SER A 226 6.54 7.02 -2.12
N THR A 227 7.51 6.94 -1.22
CA THR A 227 7.45 6.13 0.01
C THR A 227 6.16 6.33 0.83
N PRO A 228 5.61 7.55 1.03
CA PRO A 228 4.35 7.74 1.76
C PRO A 228 3.11 7.11 1.09
N LYS A 229 3.07 7.11 -0.25
CA LYS A 229 2.01 6.43 -1.02
C LYS A 229 2.22 4.92 -1.00
N LYS A 230 3.47 4.46 -0.94
CA LYS A 230 3.84 3.03 -0.81
C LYS A 230 3.55 2.47 0.58
N THR A 231 3.72 3.26 1.65
CA THR A 231 3.33 2.89 3.02
C THR A 231 1.82 2.94 3.21
N GLY A 232 1.12 3.97 2.71
CA GLY A 232 -0.35 3.99 2.73
C GLY A 232 -0.98 2.79 2.01
N LEU A 233 -0.35 2.34 0.92
CA LEU A 233 -0.79 1.19 0.15
C LEU A 233 -0.36 -0.17 0.76
N GLY A 234 0.76 -0.20 1.47
CA GLY A 234 1.13 -1.32 2.35
C GLY A 234 0.15 -1.45 3.53
N ALA A 235 -0.25 -0.33 4.14
CA ALA A 235 -1.27 -0.30 5.19
C ALA A 235 -2.62 -0.80 4.68
N MET A 236 -3.05 -0.38 3.48
CA MET A 236 -4.25 -0.95 2.83
C MET A 236 -4.18 -2.46 2.65
N PHE A 237 -3.00 -3.02 2.34
CA PHE A 237 -2.81 -4.47 2.23
C PHE A 237 -2.87 -5.17 3.60
N CYS A 238 -2.23 -4.62 4.63
CA CYS A 238 -2.33 -5.11 6.01
C CYS A 238 -3.77 -5.10 6.51
N CYS A 239 -4.54 -4.05 6.22
CA CYS A 239 -5.94 -3.96 6.60
C CYS A 239 -6.82 -5.03 5.91
N GLY A 240 -6.49 -5.44 4.68
CA GLY A 240 -7.15 -6.56 4.01
C GLY A 240 -6.86 -7.92 4.65
N LEU A 241 -5.67 -8.10 5.26
CA LEU A 241 -5.37 -9.29 6.06
C LEU A 241 -6.15 -9.30 7.40
N ILE A 242 -6.49 -8.12 7.95
CA ILE A 242 -7.31 -8.01 9.16
C ILE A 242 -8.75 -8.44 8.88
N THR A 243 -9.37 -8.05 7.76
CA THR A 243 -10.74 -8.51 7.41
C THR A 243 -10.80 -10.02 7.21
N ILE A 244 -9.79 -10.60 6.56
CA ILE A 244 -9.60 -12.06 6.46
C ILE A 244 -9.54 -12.71 7.86
N GLY A 245 -8.83 -12.09 8.81
CA GLY A 245 -8.76 -12.54 10.20
C GLY A 245 -10.12 -12.57 10.90
N PHE A 246 -10.98 -11.56 10.66
CA PHE A 246 -12.32 -11.49 11.25
C PHE A 246 -13.27 -12.55 10.67
N GLY A 247 -13.24 -12.77 9.34
CA GLY A 247 -13.99 -13.86 8.70
C GLY A 247 -13.54 -15.25 9.18
N ALA A 248 -12.25 -15.43 9.45
CA ALA A 248 -11.70 -16.65 10.04
C ALA A 248 -12.14 -16.82 11.51
N ALA A 249 -12.12 -15.76 12.32
CA ALA A 249 -12.59 -15.78 13.70
C ALA A 249 -14.07 -16.19 13.79
N ARG A 250 -14.94 -15.57 12.99
CA ARG A 250 -16.36 -15.93 12.84
C ARG A 250 -16.54 -17.42 12.55
N CYS A 251 -15.82 -17.96 11.57
CA CYS A 251 -15.90 -19.38 11.23
C CYS A 251 -15.42 -20.28 12.38
N GLY A 252 -14.32 -19.92 13.06
CA GLY A 252 -13.81 -20.64 14.22
C GLY A 252 -14.76 -20.68 15.42
N LEU A 253 -15.65 -19.69 15.55
CA LEU A 253 -16.68 -19.66 16.59
C LEU A 253 -17.90 -20.52 16.22
N ILE A 254 -18.44 -20.41 15.00
CA ILE A 254 -19.57 -21.24 14.57
C ILE A 254 -19.25 -22.74 14.67
N LEU A 255 -17.98 -23.12 14.47
CA LEU A 255 -17.52 -24.51 14.57
C LEU A 255 -17.32 -25.03 16.01
N ARG A 256 -17.55 -24.24 17.06
CA ARG A 256 -17.39 -24.65 18.48
C ARG A 256 -18.64 -25.21 19.15
N GLU A 257 -19.77 -25.30 18.44
CA GLU A 257 -21.01 -25.96 18.91
C GLU A 257 -21.55 -25.50 20.29
N SER A 258 -21.61 -24.19 20.54
CA SER A 258 -22.44 -23.64 21.62
C SER A 258 -23.32 -22.50 21.10
N ASP A 259 -24.50 -22.30 21.71
CA ASP A 259 -25.42 -21.25 21.28
C ASP A 259 -24.83 -19.84 21.55
N GLU A 260 -24.07 -19.67 22.64
CA GLU A 260 -23.26 -18.45 22.90
C GLU A 260 -22.25 -18.14 21.77
N SER A 261 -21.78 -19.17 21.03
CA SER A 261 -20.90 -18.97 19.88
C SER A 261 -21.60 -18.37 18.66
N ALA A 262 -22.93 -18.50 18.55
CA ALA A 262 -23.71 -17.94 17.43
C ALA A 262 -23.83 -16.41 17.53
N ASP A 263 -24.19 -15.89 18.70
CA ASP A 263 -24.23 -14.44 18.97
C ASP A 263 -22.85 -13.80 18.81
N LEU A 264 -21.80 -14.48 19.29
CA LEU A 264 -20.44 -14.01 19.13
C LEU A 264 -20.03 -13.99 17.64
N ALA A 265 -20.44 -14.99 16.84
CA ALA A 265 -20.21 -15.02 15.40
C ALA A 265 -20.99 -13.92 14.64
N ALA A 266 -22.19 -13.55 15.08
CA ALA A 266 -22.93 -12.41 14.53
C ALA A 266 -22.14 -11.10 14.73
N ARG A 267 -21.64 -10.85 15.95
CA ARG A 267 -20.81 -9.66 16.25
C ARG A 267 -19.53 -9.59 15.41
N TRP A 268 -18.86 -10.72 15.16
CA TRP A 268 -17.70 -10.76 14.25
C TRP A 268 -18.07 -10.49 12.78
N SER A 269 -19.31 -10.80 12.37
CA SER A 269 -19.84 -10.45 11.03
C SER A 269 -20.03 -8.94 10.87
N ASP A 270 -20.57 -8.28 11.91
CA ASP A 270 -20.74 -6.83 11.93
C ASP A 270 -19.40 -6.10 11.95
N ARG A 271 -18.40 -6.60 12.70
CA ARG A 271 -17.02 -6.08 12.68
C ARG A 271 -16.36 -6.20 11.31
N GLU A 272 -16.52 -7.35 10.64
CA GLU A 272 -15.98 -7.59 9.30
C GLU A 272 -16.59 -6.65 8.26
N THR A 273 -17.91 -6.49 8.26
CA THR A 273 -18.63 -5.60 7.32
C THR A 273 -18.36 -4.12 7.61
N PHE A 274 -18.24 -3.71 8.88
CA PHE A 274 -17.84 -2.36 9.28
C PHE A 274 -16.43 -2.01 8.77
N VAL A 275 -15.43 -2.84 9.08
CA VAL A 275 -14.04 -2.58 8.64
C VAL A 275 -13.93 -2.66 7.13
N GLY A 276 -14.58 -3.63 6.48
CA GLY A 276 -14.67 -3.69 5.01
C GLY A 276 -15.24 -2.41 4.40
N THR A 277 -16.29 -1.84 5.01
CA THR A 277 -16.88 -0.56 4.58
C THR A 277 -15.92 0.61 4.76
N VAL A 278 -15.22 0.71 5.90
CA VAL A 278 -14.20 1.75 6.13
C VAL A 278 -13.10 1.68 5.07
N LEU A 279 -12.52 0.49 4.86
CA LEU A 279 -11.41 0.29 3.92
C LEU A 279 -11.79 0.58 2.47
N THR A 280 -13.02 0.28 2.07
CA THR A 280 -13.51 0.56 0.70
C THR A 280 -13.72 2.06 0.45
N ASN A 281 -13.82 2.87 1.51
CA ASN A 281 -14.07 4.31 1.43
C ASN A 281 -12.81 5.18 1.58
N VAL A 282 -11.84 4.77 2.40
CA VAL A 282 -10.57 5.52 2.64
C VAL A 282 -9.84 5.92 1.35
N PRO A 283 -9.58 5.04 0.35
CA PRO A 283 -8.79 5.38 -0.84
C PRO A 283 -9.46 6.40 -1.79
N VAL A 284 -10.79 6.55 -1.68
CA VAL A 284 -11.57 7.50 -2.48
C VAL A 284 -11.73 8.83 -1.74
N LEU A 285 -11.93 8.79 -0.43
CA LEU A 285 -12.02 9.99 0.41
C LEU A 285 -10.70 10.74 0.51
N PHE A 286 -9.58 10.02 0.64
CA PHE A 286 -8.26 10.60 0.88
C PHE A 286 -7.87 11.77 -0.07
N PRO A 287 -7.88 11.61 -1.42
CA PRO A 287 -7.52 12.71 -2.32
C PRO A 287 -8.53 13.88 -2.28
N LEU A 288 -9.81 13.62 -2.01
CA LEU A 288 -10.87 14.63 -2.00
C LEU A 288 -10.82 15.49 -0.73
N VAL A 289 -10.63 14.86 0.44
CA VAL A 289 -10.44 15.56 1.71
C VAL A 289 -9.18 16.42 1.66
N ARG A 290 -8.08 15.89 1.09
CA ARG A 290 -6.84 16.64 0.85
C ARG A 290 -7.08 17.91 0.01
N GLN A 291 -7.79 17.79 -1.12
CA GLN A 291 -8.11 18.92 -1.98
C GLN A 291 -8.96 19.97 -1.25
N HIS A 292 -9.95 19.54 -0.48
CA HIS A 292 -10.86 20.45 0.24
C HIS A 292 -10.18 21.16 1.41
N LEU A 293 -9.31 20.48 2.16
CA LEU A 293 -8.49 21.10 3.22
C LEU A 293 -7.48 22.10 2.65
N GLY A 294 -6.91 21.83 1.46
CA GLY A 294 -6.08 22.80 0.74
C GLY A 294 -6.87 24.08 0.42
N TYR A 295 -8.06 23.95 -0.17
CA TYR A 295 -8.94 25.07 -0.47
C TYR A 295 -9.31 25.90 0.77
N ILE A 296 -9.64 25.26 1.90
CA ILE A 296 -9.97 25.94 3.16
C ILE A 296 -8.75 26.70 3.70
N ARG A 297 -7.56 26.09 3.68
CA ARG A 297 -6.30 26.74 4.10
C ARG A 297 -6.00 27.98 3.26
N ASP A 298 -6.21 27.90 1.96
CA ASP A 298 -5.89 28.98 1.03
C ASP A 298 -6.95 30.10 1.04
N ALA A 299 -8.22 29.77 1.32
CA ALA A 299 -9.27 30.74 1.63
C ALA A 299 -9.02 31.49 2.95
N SER A 300 -8.59 30.77 4.00
CA SER A 300 -8.20 31.37 5.29
C SER A 300 -7.03 32.35 5.14
N ARG A 301 -6.06 32.05 4.27
CA ARG A 301 -4.94 32.95 3.94
C ARG A 301 -5.39 34.22 3.21
N ARG A 302 -6.39 34.16 2.32
CA ARG A 302 -6.93 35.34 1.64
C ARG A 302 -7.68 36.28 2.58
N GLY A 303 -8.40 35.75 3.57
CA GLY A 303 -9.11 36.56 4.57
C GLY A 303 -8.20 37.34 5.52
N TYR A 304 -6.91 36.96 5.63
CA TYR A 304 -5.93 37.66 6.49
C TYR A 304 -5.26 38.86 5.79
N ASN A 305 -5.10 38.81 4.46
CA ASN A 305 -4.43 39.90 3.71
C ASN A 305 -5.32 41.14 3.49
N THR A 306 -6.64 41.05 3.71
CA THR A 306 -7.58 42.18 3.53
C THR A 306 -7.70 43.13 4.75
N LYS A 307 -6.77 43.08 5.72
CA LYS A 307 -6.78 43.92 6.93
C LYS A 307 -5.48 44.67 7.21
N GLY A 308 -4.57 44.74 6.24
CA GLY A 308 -3.17 45.11 6.49
C GLY A 308 -2.55 46.21 5.61
N GLU A 309 -3.32 47.10 4.99
CA GLU A 309 -2.72 48.23 4.25
C GLU A 309 -3.61 49.47 4.20
N SER A 310 -3.35 50.44 5.09
CA SER A 310 -3.95 51.80 5.03
C SER A 310 -3.16 52.83 5.85
N THR A 311 -2.04 53.33 5.32
CA THR A 311 -1.35 54.53 5.86
C THR A 311 -0.60 55.33 4.79
N GLY A 312 -1.14 56.51 4.43
CA GLY A 312 -0.43 57.58 3.69
C GLY A 312 -0.37 57.39 2.16
N SER A 313 -0.47 58.43 1.32
CA SER A 313 -0.56 59.88 1.59
C SER A 313 -1.39 60.64 0.53
N ARG A 314 -1.57 61.94 0.77
CA ARG A 314 -2.50 62.91 0.16
C ARG A 314 -2.40 63.09 -1.38
N GLY A 315 -3.55 63.43 -1.97
CA GLY A 315 -3.70 64.08 -3.28
C GLY A 315 -5.11 64.69 -3.38
N ASP A 316 -5.24 65.91 -3.92
CA ASP A 316 -6.44 66.75 -3.81
C ASP A 316 -7.57 66.44 -4.82
N GLY A 317 -8.78 66.93 -4.51
CA GLY A 317 -9.60 67.62 -5.53
C GLY A 317 -10.91 66.99 -5.98
N ALA A 318 -12.02 67.53 -5.44
CA ALA A 318 -13.36 67.67 -6.05
C ALA A 318 -14.15 66.44 -6.55
N GLY A 319 -15.49 66.49 -6.42
CA GLY A 319 -16.40 65.54 -7.06
C GLY A 319 -17.54 65.03 -6.16
N LEU A 320 -18.44 65.91 -5.74
CA LEU A 320 -19.74 65.55 -5.16
C LEU A 320 -20.66 65.00 -6.26
N GLU A 321 -21.24 63.80 -6.12
CA GLU A 321 -22.63 63.48 -6.51
C GLU A 321 -23.13 62.17 -5.86
N LEU A 322 -24.35 62.23 -5.31
CA LEU A 322 -25.25 61.14 -4.89
C LEU A 322 -26.67 61.60 -5.31
N PRO A 323 -27.69 60.74 -5.37
CA PRO A 323 -27.75 59.37 -5.87
C PRO A 323 -28.96 59.19 -6.82
N THR A 324 -29.16 58.02 -7.45
CA THR A 324 -30.52 57.59 -7.84
C THR A 324 -30.68 56.07 -7.87
N MET A 325 -31.56 55.54 -7.01
CA MET A 325 -32.14 54.21 -7.21
C MET A 325 -33.25 54.29 -8.27
N SER A 326 -33.31 53.33 -9.20
CA SER A 326 -34.59 53.00 -9.84
C SER A 326 -34.83 51.49 -9.80
N VAL A 327 -35.92 51.11 -9.14
CA VAL A 327 -36.41 49.72 -9.11
C VAL A 327 -37.37 49.56 -10.28
N ARG A 328 -37.10 48.63 -11.19
CA ARG A 328 -38.14 48.11 -12.09
C ARG A 328 -38.02 46.59 -12.25
N SER A 329 -39.05 45.91 -11.76
CA SER A 329 -39.18 44.45 -11.83
C SER A 329 -39.83 44.01 -13.14
N ARG A 330 -39.23 43.02 -13.83
CA ARG A 330 -39.88 41.76 -14.27
C ARG A 330 -39.03 40.96 -15.26
N GLY A 331 -39.17 39.63 -15.19
CA GLY A 331 -38.91 38.71 -16.31
C GLY A 331 -37.53 38.07 -16.29
N GLY A 332 -37.48 36.76 -16.01
CA GLY A 332 -36.22 36.02 -15.94
C GLY A 332 -35.83 35.37 -17.27
N LYS A 333 -34.51 35.20 -17.46
CA LYS A 333 -33.85 34.05 -18.10
C LYS A 333 -32.36 34.11 -17.74
N GLY A 334 -31.75 32.95 -17.51
CA GLY A 334 -30.35 32.89 -17.09
C GLY A 334 -29.38 33.21 -18.24
N GLN A 335 -28.46 34.13 -17.99
CA GLN A 335 -27.14 34.23 -18.62
C GLN A 335 -26.18 34.45 -17.45
N SER A 336 -25.16 33.61 -17.22
CA SER A 336 -23.96 33.49 -18.05
C SER A 336 -23.29 34.85 -18.23
N PHE A 337 -22.43 35.22 -17.28
CA PHE A 337 -21.39 36.20 -17.56
C PHE A 337 -20.02 35.59 -17.27
N SER A 338 -19.25 35.46 -18.34
CA SER A 338 -17.86 35.01 -18.32
C SER A 338 -16.95 36.22 -18.15
N PHE A 339 -15.80 36.03 -17.49
CA PHE A 339 -14.66 36.92 -17.67
C PHE A 339 -13.45 36.08 -18.11
N TYR A 340 -13.25 36.08 -19.43
CA TYR A 340 -11.93 35.92 -20.07
C TYR A 340 -11.04 37.11 -19.64
N GLU A 341 -9.71 37.05 -19.59
CA GLU A 341 -8.74 35.94 -19.65
C GLU A 341 -7.37 36.53 -19.27
N HIS A 342 -6.38 35.68 -18.96
CA HIS A 342 -4.99 36.02 -19.25
C HIS A 342 -4.22 34.73 -19.56
N GLU A 343 -3.78 34.60 -20.81
CA GLU A 343 -2.79 33.60 -21.28
C GLU A 343 -1.45 33.82 -20.51
N SER A 344 -0.51 32.87 -20.40
CA SER A 344 0.01 31.86 -21.35
C SER A 344 0.69 30.68 -20.59
N GLU A 345 1.09 29.52 -21.14
CA GLU A 345 1.24 29.02 -22.52
C GLU A 345 1.23 27.45 -22.49
N GLU A 346 0.42 26.77 -23.33
CA GLU A 346 0.55 25.33 -23.66
C GLU A 346 0.24 25.10 -25.15
N ALA A 347 1.24 24.78 -25.99
CA ALA A 347 1.11 24.26 -27.36
C ALA A 347 2.50 24.06 -28.03
N ILE A 348 2.75 23.26 -29.08
CA ILE A 348 2.09 22.13 -29.81
C ILE A 348 3.18 21.54 -30.75
N VAL A 349 3.21 20.22 -30.99
CA VAL A 349 3.29 19.55 -32.32
C VAL A 349 2.77 18.10 -32.12
N GLY A 350 1.87 17.51 -32.91
CA GLY A 350 1.08 18.01 -34.05
C GLY A 350 0.75 16.87 -35.04
N ILE A 351 -0.52 16.45 -35.14
CA ILE A 351 -1.05 15.56 -36.19
C ILE A 351 -2.44 16.10 -36.59
N PRO A 352 -2.79 16.21 -37.88
CA PRO A 352 -3.91 17.04 -38.34
C PRO A 352 -5.30 16.39 -38.19
N ASN A 353 -6.30 17.25 -38.02
CA ASN A 353 -7.72 16.87 -38.08
C ASN A 353 -8.16 16.64 -39.54
N TYR A 354 -8.96 15.59 -39.77
CA TYR A 354 -9.78 15.45 -40.96
C TYR A 354 -11.24 15.75 -40.62
N SER A 355 -11.70 16.95 -40.97
CA SER A 355 -13.11 17.35 -40.84
C SER A 355 -13.95 16.67 -41.92
N ARG A 356 -15.11 16.12 -41.55
CA ARG A 356 -16.03 15.44 -42.46
C ARG A 356 -17.25 16.33 -42.72
N GLU A 357 -17.20 17.14 -43.77
CA GLU A 357 -18.38 17.84 -44.28
C GLU A 357 -19.28 16.90 -45.11
N MET A 358 -20.54 17.32 -45.27
CA MET A 358 -21.57 16.65 -46.05
C MET A 358 -21.94 17.47 -47.29
N SER A 359 -22.36 16.74 -48.33
CA SER A 359 -23.20 17.16 -49.47
C SER A 359 -22.53 17.50 -50.81
N GLY A 360 -23.11 16.95 -51.88
CA GLY A 360 -23.32 17.71 -53.13
C GLY A 360 -22.63 17.23 -54.41
N GLN A 361 -23.28 16.31 -55.16
CA GLN A 361 -23.26 16.19 -56.64
C GLN A 361 -21.90 15.83 -57.32
N GLY A 362 -21.80 14.96 -58.34
CA GLY A 362 -22.77 14.08 -59.01
C GLY A 362 -22.46 13.96 -60.52
N LEU A 363 -22.42 12.73 -61.08
CA LEU A 363 -22.78 12.38 -62.48
C LEU A 363 -22.45 10.90 -62.83
N VAL A 364 -23.47 10.04 -62.70
CA VAL A 364 -24.07 9.16 -63.73
C VAL A 364 -23.25 8.01 -64.40
N PRO A 365 -23.89 6.86 -64.74
CA PRO A 365 -23.26 5.54 -64.88
C PRO A 365 -23.32 5.03 -66.36
N PRO A 366 -23.91 3.87 -66.81
CA PRO A 366 -24.80 2.84 -66.21
C PRO A 366 -24.03 1.52 -65.89
N ASP A 367 -24.56 0.32 -65.62
CA ASP A 367 -25.92 -0.30 -65.46
C ASP A 367 -25.73 -1.60 -64.60
N SER A 368 -26.71 -2.43 -64.16
CA SER A 368 -28.19 -2.45 -64.19
C SER A 368 -28.73 -3.36 -63.05
N ASP A 369 -29.93 -3.05 -62.51
CA ASP A 369 -31.02 -3.92 -61.98
C ASP A 369 -30.79 -5.19 -61.09
N ALA A 370 -31.68 -5.58 -60.16
CA ALA A 370 -32.74 -4.91 -59.38
C ALA A 370 -33.36 -5.86 -58.29
N ALA A 371 -34.07 -5.28 -57.32
CA ALA A 371 -35.27 -5.80 -56.60
C ALA A 371 -35.22 -6.90 -55.49
N LEU A 372 -35.36 -6.42 -54.25
CA LEU A 372 -36.46 -6.65 -53.26
C LEU A 372 -36.93 -8.04 -52.73
N ILE A 373 -36.84 -8.15 -51.39
CA ILE A 373 -37.83 -8.58 -50.37
C ILE A 373 -39.20 -9.19 -50.82
N VAL A 374 -39.58 -10.38 -50.29
CA VAL A 374 -40.82 -10.71 -49.52
C VAL A 374 -41.16 -12.22 -49.50
N ARG A 375 -41.59 -12.71 -48.33
CA ARG A 375 -42.30 -13.97 -47.96
C ARG A 375 -42.65 -15.07 -49.00
N ALA A 376 -42.43 -16.31 -48.52
CA ALA A 376 -43.33 -17.49 -48.51
C ALA A 376 -43.13 -18.69 -49.47
N LYS A 377 -42.93 -19.87 -48.82
CA LYS A 377 -43.43 -21.24 -49.11
C LYS A 377 -43.54 -21.76 -50.56
N ARG A 378 -42.79 -22.83 -50.84
CA ARG A 378 -43.30 -24.12 -51.39
C ARG A 378 -42.32 -25.23 -50.97
N ALA A 379 -42.63 -26.26 -50.17
CA ALA A 379 -43.76 -27.20 -50.06
C ALA A 379 -43.67 -28.42 -51.00
N ALA A 380 -43.38 -29.60 -50.41
CA ALA A 380 -43.68 -30.96 -50.88
C ALA A 380 -42.98 -31.96 -49.92
N ARG A 381 -43.57 -33.07 -49.43
CA ARG A 381 -44.93 -33.64 -49.51
C ARG A 381 -45.13 -34.56 -48.26
N HIS A 382 -46.40 -34.71 -47.81
CA HIS A 382 -47.11 -35.94 -47.38
C HIS A 382 -46.33 -37.11 -46.73
N ASP A 383 -46.82 -37.95 -45.80
CA ASP A 383 -48.06 -38.12 -45.00
C ASP A 383 -47.74 -39.25 -43.98
N LEU A 384 -48.47 -39.59 -42.90
CA LEU A 384 -49.71 -39.09 -42.28
C LEU A 384 -49.69 -39.42 -40.75
N ASP A 385 -50.68 -38.93 -40.01
CA ASP A 385 -51.05 -39.31 -38.62
C ASP A 385 -52.08 -40.51 -38.66
N PRO A 386 -52.57 -41.14 -37.55
CA PRO A 386 -52.63 -40.62 -36.16
C PRO A 386 -52.33 -41.57 -34.97
N LYS A 387 -52.20 -40.92 -33.80
CA LYS A 387 -52.47 -41.32 -32.40
C LYS A 387 -53.79 -42.13 -32.16
N PRO A 388 -54.12 -42.68 -30.95
CA PRO A 388 -53.64 -42.32 -29.60
C PRO A 388 -53.39 -43.43 -28.53
N GLN A 389 -52.79 -42.99 -27.40
CA GLN A 389 -52.89 -43.41 -25.98
C GLN A 389 -53.69 -44.69 -25.57
N THR A 390 -53.16 -45.51 -24.64
CA THR A 390 -53.69 -45.71 -23.25
C THR A 390 -52.93 -46.74 -22.37
N SER A 391 -53.10 -46.59 -21.04
CA SER A 391 -53.10 -47.60 -19.94
C SER A 391 -51.92 -48.56 -19.67
N THR A 392 -51.23 -48.29 -18.53
CA THR A 392 -50.97 -49.14 -17.32
C THR A 392 -50.76 -50.68 -17.35
N PRO A 393 -49.99 -51.25 -16.38
CA PRO A 393 -49.53 -52.65 -16.32
C PRO A 393 -50.49 -53.55 -15.48
N PRO A 394 -50.21 -54.87 -15.24
CA PRO A 394 -49.30 -55.27 -14.14
C PRO A 394 -48.60 -56.67 -14.27
N ASP A 395 -47.88 -57.00 -13.19
CA ASP A 395 -47.72 -58.33 -12.54
C ASP A 395 -46.63 -59.37 -12.93
N ARG A 396 -45.83 -59.65 -11.87
CA ARG A 396 -45.38 -60.94 -11.31
C ARG A 396 -44.40 -61.86 -12.04
N CYS A 397 -43.23 -61.96 -11.37
CA CYS A 397 -42.69 -63.17 -10.74
C CYS A 397 -42.91 -64.53 -11.42
N GLU A 398 -41.80 -65.17 -11.79
CA GLU A 398 -41.54 -66.54 -11.36
C GLU A 398 -40.03 -66.80 -11.16
N THR A 399 -39.71 -67.49 -10.06
CA THR A 399 -38.46 -68.24 -9.84
C THR A 399 -38.76 -69.72 -10.21
N PRO A 400 -37.90 -70.75 -10.00
CA PRO A 400 -36.55 -70.78 -9.43
C PRO A 400 -35.57 -71.73 -10.19
N SER A 401 -34.53 -72.18 -9.48
CA SER A 401 -33.80 -73.47 -9.56
C SER A 401 -32.34 -73.42 -10.03
N GLY A 402 -31.48 -74.26 -9.44
CA GLY A 402 -30.07 -74.40 -9.83
C GLY A 402 -29.03 -74.47 -8.69
N LEU A 403 -29.19 -75.37 -7.71
CA LEU A 403 -28.08 -75.85 -6.88
C LEU A 403 -27.05 -76.65 -7.74
N PRO A 404 -25.88 -77.05 -7.21
CA PRO A 404 -24.90 -76.33 -6.39
C PRO A 404 -23.45 -76.59 -6.89
N SER A 405 -22.41 -76.10 -6.20
CA SER A 405 -21.27 -76.92 -5.70
C SER A 405 -20.08 -76.09 -5.22
N ARG A 406 -19.42 -76.59 -4.16
CA ARG A 406 -18.19 -76.03 -3.59
C ARG A 406 -16.97 -76.48 -4.38
N LEU A 407 -15.93 -75.63 -4.43
CA LEU A 407 -14.54 -76.09 -4.29
C LEU A 407 -13.64 -74.95 -3.79
N LYS A 408 -12.65 -75.32 -2.95
CA LYS A 408 -11.62 -74.41 -2.41
C LYS A 408 -10.39 -74.43 -3.32
N MET A 409 -9.56 -73.39 -3.21
CA MET A 409 -8.14 -73.46 -2.75
C MET A 409 -7.10 -72.70 -3.64
N SER A 410 -6.35 -71.81 -2.97
CA SER A 410 -4.93 -71.43 -3.18
C SER A 410 -4.38 -70.83 -4.51
N ARG A 411 -4.10 -69.51 -4.43
CA ARG A 411 -2.78 -68.81 -4.61
C ARG A 411 -2.04 -68.73 -5.98
N LEU A 412 -1.77 -67.46 -6.36
CA LEU A 412 -0.59 -66.90 -7.09
C LEU A 412 -0.48 -67.15 -8.61
N PRO A 413 0.30 -66.35 -9.38
CA PRO A 413 0.26 -64.87 -9.43
C PRO A 413 0.30 -64.29 -10.87
N GLY A 414 -0.26 -63.08 -11.06
CA GLY A 414 0.18 -62.11 -12.09
C GLY A 414 -0.06 -62.39 -13.59
N ALA A 415 -1.08 -61.73 -14.16
CA ALA A 415 -1.08 -61.29 -15.55
C ALA A 415 -2.00 -60.05 -15.71
N GLN A 416 -1.56 -59.04 -16.45
CA GLN A 416 -2.37 -57.86 -16.77
C GLN A 416 -3.26 -58.15 -17.98
N MET A 417 -4.54 -57.77 -17.91
CA MET A 417 -5.24 -57.17 -19.05
C MET A 417 -6.39 -56.28 -18.57
N VAL A 418 -6.77 -55.33 -19.42
CA VAL A 418 -7.64 -54.21 -19.12
C VAL A 418 -9.09 -54.56 -19.41
N ASP A 419 -10.01 -54.23 -18.50
CA ASP A 419 -11.38 -53.86 -18.89
C ASP A 419 -11.92 -52.75 -17.97
N ALA A 420 -12.85 -51.95 -18.49
CA ALA A 420 -13.20 -50.65 -17.97
C ALA A 420 -14.39 -50.69 -16.99
N SER A 421 -14.27 -49.96 -15.88
CA SER A 421 -15.41 -49.58 -15.04
C SER A 421 -15.13 -48.25 -14.34
N LEU A 422 -15.74 -47.18 -14.88
CA LEU A 422 -15.68 -45.84 -14.31
C LEU A 422 -16.54 -45.75 -13.04
N HIS A 423 -15.93 -45.80 -11.85
CA HIS A 423 -16.52 -45.23 -10.64
C HIS A 423 -15.47 -44.81 -9.58
N HIS A 424 -15.13 -43.50 -9.58
CA HIS A 424 -14.59 -42.73 -8.44
C HIS A 424 -13.18 -43.13 -7.88
N PRO A 425 -12.44 -42.24 -7.16
CA PRO A 425 -12.95 -41.14 -6.33
C PRO A 425 -12.28 -39.75 -6.43
N PHE A 426 -13.07 -38.71 -6.19
CA PHE A 426 -12.58 -37.42 -5.68
C PHE A 426 -12.37 -37.52 -4.15
N HIS A 427 -11.37 -38.31 -3.73
CA HIS A 427 -10.88 -38.33 -2.34
C HIS A 427 -9.45 -37.80 -2.28
N ILE A 428 -9.32 -36.46 -2.35
CA ILE A 428 -8.06 -35.77 -2.08
C ILE A 428 -8.29 -34.79 -0.91
N GLY A 429 -7.67 -35.10 0.23
CA GLY A 429 -7.29 -34.09 1.22
C GLY A 429 -8.29 -33.65 2.29
N TRP A 430 -9.58 -34.05 2.29
CA TRP A 430 -10.57 -33.46 3.23
C TRP A 430 -10.17 -33.48 4.72
N PRO A 431 -9.69 -34.60 5.33
CA PRO A 431 -9.29 -34.61 6.74
C PRO A 431 -7.99 -33.82 7.00
N ALA A 432 -7.02 -33.89 6.07
CA ALA A 432 -5.74 -33.18 6.18
C ALA A 432 -5.94 -31.66 6.05
N PHE A 433 -6.84 -31.24 5.15
CA PHE A 433 -7.27 -29.86 4.98
C PHE A 433 -8.02 -29.37 6.23
N GLN A 434 -8.93 -30.19 6.79
CA GLN A 434 -9.55 -29.89 8.08
C GLN A 434 -8.52 -29.72 9.20
N SER A 435 -7.48 -30.57 9.30
CA SER A 435 -6.45 -30.42 10.34
C SER A 435 -5.55 -29.19 10.16
N LEU A 436 -5.17 -28.86 8.91
CA LEU A 436 -4.39 -27.66 8.60
C LEU A 436 -5.18 -26.38 8.86
N THR A 437 -6.46 -26.35 8.45
CA THR A 437 -7.34 -25.21 8.70
C THR A 437 -7.72 -25.08 10.18
N TRP A 438 -7.92 -26.18 10.92
CA TRP A 438 -8.08 -26.13 12.39
C TRP A 438 -6.81 -25.62 13.10
N GLY A 439 -5.62 -26.04 12.66
CA GLY A 439 -4.35 -25.53 13.19
C GLY A 439 -4.15 -24.03 12.96
N PHE A 440 -4.67 -23.50 11.84
CA PHE A 440 -4.68 -22.08 11.52
C PHE A 440 -5.76 -21.32 12.31
N LEU A 441 -7.00 -21.80 12.31
CA LEU A 441 -8.13 -21.22 13.04
C LEU A 441 -7.88 -21.16 14.55
N SER A 442 -7.38 -22.24 15.17
CA SER A 442 -7.07 -22.27 16.62
C SER A 442 -5.87 -21.42 17.04
N ARG A 443 -5.06 -20.94 16.07
CA ARG A 443 -4.04 -19.90 16.29
C ARG A 443 -4.64 -18.51 16.12
N ILE A 444 -5.53 -18.30 15.15
CA ILE A 444 -6.26 -17.04 14.96
C ILE A 444 -7.20 -16.75 16.13
N THR A 445 -7.95 -17.73 16.65
CA THR A 445 -8.85 -17.53 17.80
C THR A 445 -8.13 -17.24 19.12
N ARG A 446 -6.79 -17.41 19.19
CA ARG A 446 -5.94 -16.93 20.30
C ARG A 446 -5.27 -15.59 20.00
N PHE A 447 -5.33 -15.15 18.75
CA PHE A 447 -4.90 -13.84 18.29
C PHE A 447 -6.04 -12.80 18.37
N THR A 448 -7.29 -13.24 18.55
CA THR A 448 -8.48 -12.39 18.69
C THR A 448 -8.74 -11.91 20.11
N ASP A 449 -8.24 -12.61 21.14
CA ASP A 449 -8.47 -12.21 22.55
C ASP A 449 -8.05 -10.74 22.83
N PRO A 450 -6.89 -10.23 22.33
CA PRO A 450 -6.52 -8.82 22.45
C PRO A 450 -7.46 -7.86 21.70
N PHE A 451 -8.09 -8.33 20.60
CA PHE A 451 -9.05 -7.53 19.83
C PHE A 451 -10.43 -7.50 20.49
N ASP A 452 -10.87 -8.59 21.10
CA ASP A 452 -12.11 -8.58 21.89
C ASP A 452 -11.99 -7.66 23.11
N ASP A 453 -10.85 -7.63 23.78
CA ASP A 453 -10.59 -6.65 24.85
C ASP A 453 -10.43 -5.22 24.31
N MET A 454 -9.86 -5.05 23.11
CA MET A 454 -9.84 -3.76 22.41
C MET A 454 -11.26 -3.28 22.02
N PHE A 455 -12.23 -4.16 21.73
CA PHE A 455 -13.60 -3.73 21.42
C PHE A 455 -14.53 -3.63 22.63
N LYS A 456 -14.20 -4.26 23.78
CA LYS A 456 -14.95 -4.10 25.05
C LYS A 456 -14.78 -2.72 25.69
N SER A 457 -13.68 -2.00 25.44
CA SER A 457 -13.42 -0.69 26.04
C SER A 457 -14.16 0.44 25.31
N LYS A 458 -15.00 1.18 26.03
CA LYS A 458 -15.73 2.36 25.50
C LYS A 458 -14.81 3.44 24.92
N GLY A 459 -13.56 3.53 25.38
CA GLY A 459 -12.55 4.46 24.84
C GLY A 459 -11.83 3.94 23.59
N ALA A 460 -11.91 2.65 23.29
CA ALA A 460 -11.10 2.02 22.25
C ALA A 460 -11.75 2.07 20.86
N VAL A 461 -13.09 2.12 20.74
CA VAL A 461 -13.74 2.49 19.47
C VAL A 461 -13.34 3.92 19.05
N LEU A 462 -13.29 4.86 20.02
CA LEU A 462 -12.76 6.20 19.79
C LEU A 462 -11.26 6.16 19.45
N SER A 463 -10.49 5.25 20.06
CA SER A 463 -9.06 5.07 19.77
C SER A 463 -8.80 4.46 18.39
N VAL A 464 -9.67 3.56 17.89
CA VAL A 464 -9.62 3.03 16.52
C VAL A 464 -10.04 4.09 15.50
N LEU A 465 -11.06 4.89 15.81
CA LEU A 465 -11.42 6.06 15.00
C LEU A 465 -10.31 7.13 15.01
N LEU A 466 -9.62 7.34 16.13
CA LEU A 466 -8.43 8.19 16.22
C LEU A 466 -7.23 7.59 15.48
N LEU A 467 -6.99 6.29 15.54
CA LEU A 467 -5.95 5.61 14.74
C LEU A 467 -6.25 5.70 13.24
N LEU A 468 -7.51 5.54 12.83
CA LEU A 468 -7.95 5.73 11.44
C LEU A 468 -7.86 7.20 11.02
N ALA A 469 -8.22 8.14 11.91
CA ALA A 469 -8.04 9.57 11.66
C ALA A 469 -6.56 9.97 11.59
N VAL A 470 -5.69 9.38 12.42
CA VAL A 470 -4.23 9.57 12.43
C VAL A 470 -3.59 8.91 11.19
N LEU A 471 -4.10 7.77 10.73
CA LEU A 471 -3.74 7.18 9.42
C LEU A 471 -4.21 8.07 8.26
N CYS A 472 -5.34 8.78 8.40
CA CYS A 472 -5.78 9.76 7.42
C CYS A 472 -4.97 11.07 7.47
N THR A 473 -4.56 11.57 8.65
CA THR A 473 -3.81 12.84 8.78
C THR A 473 -2.31 12.68 8.55
N SER A 474 -1.69 11.54 8.89
CA SER A 474 -0.30 11.23 8.52
C SER A 474 -0.10 11.14 7.00
N LEU A 475 -1.16 10.95 6.23
CA LEU A 475 -1.16 11.08 4.77
C LEU A 475 -1.50 12.51 4.27
N VAL A 476 -2.06 13.38 5.12
CA VAL A 476 -2.33 14.81 4.79
C VAL A 476 -1.04 15.64 4.77
N GLU A 477 -0.07 15.36 5.64
CA GLU A 477 1.24 16.06 5.64
C GLU A 477 2.11 15.71 4.42
N ALA A 478 1.86 14.58 3.74
CA ALA A 478 2.64 14.19 2.57
C ALA A 478 2.19 14.93 1.29
N ALA A 479 2.95 15.97 0.89
CA ALA A 479 3.03 16.62 -0.44
C ALA A 479 2.37 18.03 -0.58
N PRO A 480 2.50 18.75 -1.72
CA PRO A 480 3.40 19.91 -1.81
C PRO A 480 2.65 21.25 -1.89
N LYS A 481 3.39 22.36 -1.76
CA LYS A 481 2.92 23.71 -2.13
C LYS A 481 3.41 24.03 -3.55
N GLN A 482 2.49 24.27 -4.48
CA GLN A 482 2.80 24.77 -5.81
C GLN A 482 2.86 26.30 -5.72
N ASN A 483 4.01 26.90 -6.02
CA ASN A 483 4.19 28.35 -6.01
C ASN A 483 4.23 28.85 -7.47
N GLY A 484 3.13 29.43 -7.95
CA GLY A 484 3.08 30.03 -9.28
C GLY A 484 3.72 31.43 -9.26
N GLY A 485 4.89 31.56 -9.87
CA GLY A 485 5.60 32.84 -10.03
C GLY A 485 5.64 33.27 -11.48
N ASN A 486 4.81 34.25 -11.84
CA ASN A 486 4.77 34.82 -13.19
C ASN A 486 6.04 35.65 -13.48
N LYS A 487 6.68 35.47 -14.63
CA LYS A 487 7.78 36.33 -15.12
C LYS A 487 7.66 36.57 -16.62
N GLN A 488 7.60 37.84 -16.98
CA GLN A 488 7.58 38.34 -18.35
C GLN A 488 8.88 37.98 -19.09
N GLY A 489 8.76 37.54 -20.35
CA GLY A 489 9.90 37.28 -21.22
C GLY A 489 10.24 38.47 -22.12
N GLY A 490 11.51 38.88 -22.12
CA GLY A 490 12.11 39.72 -23.15
C GLY A 490 12.82 38.86 -24.20
N GLN A 491 12.80 39.28 -25.47
CA GLN A 491 13.36 38.54 -26.60
C GLN A 491 14.90 38.51 -26.60
N GLY A 492 15.49 37.45 -27.17
CA GLY A 492 16.93 37.39 -27.48
C GLY A 492 17.44 35.96 -27.73
N GLY A 493 17.25 35.42 -28.93
CA GLY A 493 17.60 34.03 -29.24
C GLY A 493 19.02 33.83 -29.80
N LYS A 494 19.59 32.64 -29.53
CA LYS A 494 20.36 31.78 -30.46
C LYS A 494 20.57 30.42 -29.79
N GLY A 495 20.34 29.32 -30.52
CA GLY A 495 20.11 28.00 -29.92
C GLY A 495 21.28 27.03 -29.97
N VAL A 496 21.21 26.01 -29.11
CA VAL A 496 21.87 24.70 -29.24
C VAL A 496 20.85 23.62 -28.83
N GLN A 497 20.85 22.49 -29.53
CA GLN A 497 19.86 21.41 -29.36
C GLN A 497 20.02 20.69 -28.02
N ASN A 498 18.90 20.41 -27.34
CA ASN A 498 18.88 19.72 -26.06
C ASN A 498 18.03 18.43 -26.17
N ASN A 499 18.70 17.28 -26.22
CA ASN A 499 18.06 15.98 -26.42
C ASN A 499 17.73 15.34 -25.05
N LYS A 500 16.47 15.37 -24.62
CA LYS A 500 16.02 14.87 -23.30
C LYS A 500 15.54 13.42 -23.36
N ASN A 501 16.46 12.46 -23.19
CA ASN A 501 16.09 11.08 -22.87
C ASN A 501 15.78 10.91 -21.36
N GLN A 502 14.55 10.49 -21.05
CA GLN A 502 14.07 10.27 -19.67
C GLN A 502 14.21 8.81 -19.24
N ASN A 503 15.38 8.44 -18.70
CA ASN A 503 15.62 7.04 -18.38
C ASN A 503 15.02 6.53 -17.05
N LYS A 504 14.69 5.23 -17.04
CA LYS A 504 13.93 4.48 -16.03
C LYS A 504 14.71 3.22 -15.59
N ASN A 505 15.30 3.06 -14.40
CA ASN A 505 15.35 3.89 -13.18
C ASN A 505 14.74 3.18 -11.92
N SER A 506 14.63 1.85 -11.91
CA SER A 506 13.73 1.00 -11.09
C SER A 506 14.21 0.66 -9.67
N ASN A 507 13.31 0.40 -8.70
CA ASN A 507 13.33 -0.79 -7.82
C ASN A 507 12.29 -0.82 -6.66
N GLY A 508 12.11 -2.02 -6.10
CA GLY A 508 11.60 -2.26 -4.75
C GLY A 508 12.32 -3.44 -4.09
N GLY A 509 12.05 -3.66 -2.79
CA GLY A 509 12.23 -4.93 -2.08
C GLY A 509 13.66 -5.46 -1.91
N GLY A 510 14.13 -5.50 -0.65
CA GLY A 510 15.29 -6.33 -0.28
C GLY A 510 14.86 -7.77 0.05
N GLY A 511 15.67 -8.75 -0.35
CA GLY A 511 15.46 -10.16 -0.05
C GLY A 511 16.26 -11.06 -1.00
N GLN A 512 17.33 -11.68 -0.48
CA GLN A 512 18.32 -12.52 -1.15
C GLN A 512 19.15 -11.85 -2.26
N GLY A 513 20.47 -11.94 -2.13
CA GLY A 513 21.43 -11.32 -3.02
C GLY A 513 21.62 -12.10 -4.31
N GLN A 514 21.31 -11.47 -5.44
CA GLN A 514 21.91 -11.75 -6.73
C GLN A 514 22.17 -10.42 -7.44
N ASN A 515 23.33 -10.30 -8.09
CA ASN A 515 23.85 -9.04 -8.63
C ASN A 515 22.84 -8.38 -9.59
N ARG A 516 22.26 -7.24 -9.19
CA ARG A 516 21.38 -6.44 -10.07
C ARG A 516 22.13 -5.23 -10.60
N ALA A 517 22.73 -5.37 -11.77
CA ALA A 517 23.14 -4.24 -12.58
C ALA A 517 21.90 -3.59 -13.23
N THR A 518 21.77 -2.28 -13.10
CA THR A 518 20.68 -1.52 -13.73
C THR A 518 21.30 -0.41 -14.59
N GLN A 519 21.25 -0.59 -15.90
CA GLN A 519 21.81 0.35 -16.87
C GLN A 519 20.86 1.52 -17.14
N THR A 520 21.41 2.64 -17.58
CA THR A 520 20.64 3.81 -18.03
C THR A 520 21.00 4.22 -19.45
N GLU A 521 20.04 4.81 -20.18
CA GLU A 521 20.21 5.29 -21.58
C GLU A 521 21.42 6.23 -21.77
N ASN A 522 21.94 6.84 -20.70
CA ASN A 522 23.09 7.75 -20.71
C ASN A 522 24.43 7.03 -20.49
N GLY A 523 24.49 5.70 -20.57
CA GLY A 523 25.72 4.92 -20.39
C GLY A 523 26.22 4.82 -18.95
N VAL A 524 25.43 5.24 -17.96
CA VAL A 524 25.71 5.05 -16.53
C VAL A 524 25.03 3.77 -16.05
N THR A 525 25.78 2.91 -15.34
CA THR A 525 25.28 1.70 -14.69
C THR A 525 25.33 1.85 -13.18
N THR A 526 24.30 1.37 -12.49
CA THR A 526 24.29 1.18 -11.04
C THR A 526 24.24 -0.31 -10.70
N ILE A 527 25.15 -0.78 -9.85
CA ILE A 527 25.07 -2.10 -9.21
C ILE A 527 24.66 -1.97 -7.73
N ASP A 528 24.01 -2.99 -7.21
CA ASP A 528 23.65 -3.16 -5.79
C ASP A 528 24.13 -4.55 -5.37
N LYS A 529 25.09 -4.62 -4.45
CA LYS A 529 25.86 -5.84 -4.12
C LYS A 529 26.08 -5.95 -2.61
N THR A 530 26.13 -7.18 -2.12
CA THR A 530 26.53 -7.50 -0.74
C THR A 530 27.81 -8.32 -0.79
N VAL A 531 28.73 -8.02 0.11
CA VAL A 531 30.03 -8.68 0.28
C VAL A 531 30.30 -8.89 1.77
N GLU A 532 31.00 -9.97 2.11
CA GLU A 532 31.47 -10.19 3.47
C GLU A 532 32.89 -9.62 3.61
N ILE A 533 33.07 -8.68 4.54
CA ILE A 533 34.35 -8.04 4.84
C ILE A 533 34.56 -8.14 6.36
N ASN A 534 35.66 -8.75 6.79
CA ASN A 534 36.00 -8.92 8.21
C ASN A 534 34.87 -9.60 9.02
N GLY A 535 34.13 -10.53 8.40
CA GLY A 535 32.96 -11.21 8.99
C GLY A 535 31.68 -10.36 9.03
N LEU A 536 31.70 -9.14 8.52
CA LEU A 536 30.55 -8.23 8.43
C LEU A 536 29.96 -8.25 7.02
N GLN A 537 28.64 -8.43 6.93
CA GLN A 537 27.91 -8.44 5.66
C GLN A 537 27.59 -7.00 5.22
N ILE A 538 28.47 -6.41 4.41
CA ILE A 538 28.34 -5.03 3.93
C ILE A 538 27.61 -5.02 2.59
N ARG A 539 26.53 -4.24 2.53
CA ARG A 539 25.79 -3.98 1.28
C ARG A 539 26.12 -2.58 0.78
N TYR A 540 26.49 -2.46 -0.48
CA TYR A 540 26.78 -1.19 -1.13
C TYR A 540 26.07 -1.07 -2.48
N LYS A 541 25.86 0.18 -2.90
CA LYS A 541 25.53 0.55 -4.27
C LYS A 541 26.69 1.33 -4.85
N LEU A 542 26.96 1.10 -6.13
CA LEU A 542 28.01 1.75 -6.90
C LEU A 542 27.44 2.17 -8.24
N SER A 543 27.62 3.43 -8.62
CA SER A 543 27.08 4.05 -9.82
C SER A 543 28.17 4.81 -10.58
N GLY A 544 28.38 4.46 -11.85
CA GLY A 544 29.43 5.05 -12.69
C GLY A 544 29.23 4.73 -14.17
N PRO A 545 30.11 5.21 -15.06
CA PRO A 545 30.05 4.89 -16.49
C PRO A 545 30.22 3.38 -16.72
N THR A 546 29.37 2.77 -17.55
CA THR A 546 29.40 1.32 -17.84
C THR A 546 30.80 0.84 -18.25
N ALA A 547 31.50 1.62 -19.06
CA ALA A 547 32.84 1.30 -19.55
C ALA A 547 33.92 1.31 -18.45
N GLN A 548 33.71 1.96 -17.30
CA GLN A 548 34.67 1.95 -16.18
C GLN A 548 34.50 0.74 -15.26
N PHE A 549 33.38 0.01 -15.34
CA PHE A 549 33.25 -1.24 -14.60
C PHE A 549 34.25 -2.27 -15.11
N ASN A 550 34.80 -3.04 -14.18
CA ASN A 550 35.73 -4.14 -14.46
C ASN A 550 34.93 -5.42 -14.72
N GLU A 551 35.49 -6.39 -15.45
CA GLU A 551 34.77 -7.62 -15.85
C GLU A 551 34.17 -8.38 -14.63
N THR A 552 34.91 -8.43 -13.53
CA THR A 552 34.51 -9.01 -12.23
C THR A 552 33.23 -8.42 -11.62
N SER A 553 32.78 -7.24 -12.08
CA SER A 553 31.51 -6.64 -11.68
C SER A 553 30.28 -7.41 -12.20
N GLY A 554 30.41 -8.13 -13.31
CA GLY A 554 29.30 -8.74 -14.05
C GLY A 554 28.46 -7.74 -14.86
N VAL A 555 28.95 -6.52 -15.10
CA VAL A 555 28.27 -5.51 -15.93
C VAL A 555 28.54 -5.76 -17.42
N SER A 556 27.47 -5.90 -18.22
CA SER A 556 27.60 -6.03 -19.68
C SER A 556 28.15 -4.73 -20.30
N GLY A 557 29.29 -4.82 -21.00
CA GLY A 557 30.01 -3.66 -21.53
C GLY A 557 31.05 -3.06 -20.58
N ALA A 558 31.38 -3.76 -19.48
CA ALA A 558 32.56 -3.49 -18.67
C ALA A 558 33.85 -3.58 -19.52
N ASN A 559 34.72 -2.57 -19.42
CA ASN A 559 36.04 -2.52 -20.06
C ASN A 559 36.99 -1.58 -19.28
N GLY A 560 36.89 -1.59 -17.96
CA GLY A 560 37.63 -0.68 -17.08
C GLY A 560 39.14 -0.91 -17.16
N ASN A 561 39.88 0.13 -17.56
CA ASN A 561 41.33 0.17 -17.43
C ASN A 561 41.68 0.36 -15.94
N PRO A 562 42.58 -0.44 -15.30
CA PRO A 562 42.91 -0.32 -13.88
C PRO A 562 43.16 1.11 -13.36
N ASP A 563 43.78 1.98 -14.17
CA ASP A 563 43.93 3.41 -13.86
C ASP A 563 42.68 4.19 -14.27
N GLY A 564 41.69 4.27 -13.37
CA GLY A 564 40.46 5.04 -13.59
C GLY A 564 40.67 6.55 -13.46
N ALA A 565 40.12 7.34 -14.40
CA ALA A 565 40.28 8.80 -14.42
C ALA A 565 39.31 9.58 -13.48
N LEU A 566 38.22 8.94 -13.04
CA LEU A 566 37.24 9.53 -12.12
C LEU A 566 37.53 9.10 -10.68
N GLY A 567 37.29 10.00 -9.72
CA GLY A 567 37.29 9.66 -8.30
C GLY A 567 35.98 9.01 -7.86
N ILE A 568 35.80 8.82 -6.55
CA ILE A 568 34.56 8.34 -5.94
C ILE A 568 34.14 9.25 -4.77
N ASN A 569 32.84 9.40 -4.56
CA ASN A 569 32.26 9.93 -3.31
C ASN A 569 31.53 8.77 -2.60
N VAL A 570 32.04 8.38 -1.43
CA VAL A 570 31.53 7.29 -0.61
C VAL A 570 30.57 7.83 0.44
N LEU A 571 29.28 7.56 0.24
CA LEU A 571 28.22 7.97 1.15
C LEU A 571 27.96 6.91 2.24
N LEU A 572 28.09 7.32 3.49
CA LEU A 572 27.70 6.55 4.67
C LEU A 572 26.36 7.05 5.17
N HIS A 573 25.36 6.19 5.12
CA HIS A 573 23.96 6.58 5.35
C HIS A 573 23.64 6.88 6.83
N GLY A 574 22.54 7.59 7.09
CA GLY A 574 22.05 7.84 8.46
C GLY A 574 21.34 6.65 9.09
N ASP A 575 21.29 6.57 10.42
CA ASP A 575 20.85 5.39 11.20
C ASP A 575 19.47 4.79 10.80
N GLY A 576 18.60 5.51 10.06
CA GLY A 576 17.34 4.99 9.52
C GLY A 576 17.41 4.31 8.13
N GLY A 577 18.55 4.34 7.43
CA GLY A 577 18.74 3.72 6.11
C GLY A 577 18.45 4.62 4.90
N GLN A 578 17.75 5.75 5.07
CA GLN A 578 17.10 6.48 3.96
C GLN A 578 18.07 6.88 2.85
N SER A 579 19.20 7.51 3.18
CA SER A 579 20.17 8.00 2.20
C SER A 579 20.89 6.90 1.41
N PHE A 580 20.97 5.67 1.92
CA PHE A 580 21.39 4.51 1.12
C PHE A 580 20.32 4.12 0.08
N PHE A 581 19.04 4.15 0.45
CA PHE A 581 17.96 3.77 -0.46
C PHE A 581 17.69 4.83 -1.52
N ALA A 582 17.70 6.11 -1.15
CA ALA A 582 17.62 7.26 -2.06
C ALA A 582 18.83 7.35 -2.99
N PHE A 583 20.03 7.05 -2.47
CA PHE A 583 21.31 7.11 -3.18
C PHE A 583 21.55 8.47 -3.87
N PRO A 584 21.66 9.55 -3.08
CA PRO A 584 21.56 10.92 -3.60
C PRO A 584 22.75 11.29 -4.50
N ASN A 585 23.94 10.78 -4.21
CA ASN A 585 25.17 10.95 -5.00
C ASN A 585 25.28 10.01 -6.22
N GLN A 586 24.17 9.39 -6.68
CA GLN A 586 24.20 8.51 -7.86
C GLN A 586 24.62 9.22 -9.16
N GLY A 587 25.25 8.46 -10.06
CA GLY A 587 25.79 8.91 -11.34
C GLY A 587 27.24 9.36 -11.26
N VAL A 588 27.63 10.25 -12.18
CA VAL A 588 28.91 10.97 -12.16
C VAL A 588 28.62 12.45 -12.01
N ARG A 589 29.28 13.12 -11.07
CA ARG A 589 29.23 14.57 -10.86
C ARG A 589 30.60 15.04 -10.41
N ASP A 590 31.04 16.20 -10.91
CA ASP A 590 32.29 16.84 -10.49
C ASP A 590 33.53 15.92 -10.58
N ASN A 591 33.54 15.05 -11.60
CA ASN A 591 34.52 13.97 -11.83
C ASN A 591 34.56 12.86 -10.73
N LEU A 592 33.53 12.75 -9.91
CA LEU A 592 33.34 11.71 -8.90
C LEU A 592 32.18 10.78 -9.26
N MET A 593 32.37 9.48 -9.05
CA MET A 593 31.32 8.46 -9.12
C MET A 593 30.63 8.27 -7.77
N GLY A 594 29.35 7.89 -7.81
CA GLY A 594 28.56 7.63 -6.61
C GLY A 594 28.82 6.26 -5.99
N VAL A 595 29.13 6.21 -4.71
CA VAL A 595 29.03 5.00 -3.86
C VAL A 595 28.12 5.31 -2.67
N ALA A 596 27.26 4.38 -2.29
CA ALA A 596 26.53 4.44 -1.03
C ALA A 596 26.65 3.10 -0.30
N VAL A 597 27.00 3.14 0.99
CA VAL A 597 27.22 1.96 1.82
C VAL A 597 26.13 1.88 2.89
N LEU A 598 25.60 0.68 3.14
CA LEU A 598 24.66 0.38 4.22
C LEU A 598 25.42 -0.23 5.40
N SER A 599 25.10 0.18 6.63
CA SER A 599 25.69 -0.39 7.84
C SER A 599 25.43 -1.91 7.90
N PRO A 600 26.44 -2.73 8.30
CA PRO A 600 26.27 -4.17 8.50
C PRO A 600 25.42 -4.52 9.74
N ASP A 601 25.11 -3.56 10.61
CA ASP A 601 24.22 -3.75 11.76
C ASP A 601 22.78 -4.09 11.33
N LYS A 602 22.13 -5.01 12.05
CA LYS A 602 20.76 -5.48 11.72
C LYS A 602 19.70 -4.39 11.82
N ASN A 603 19.90 -3.42 12.71
CA ASN A 603 19.05 -2.23 12.87
C ASN A 603 19.51 -1.06 11.97
N ARG A 604 20.56 -1.27 11.15
CA ARG A 604 21.18 -0.32 10.22
C ARG A 604 21.86 0.86 10.90
N LYS A 605 22.14 0.79 12.20
CA LYS A 605 22.91 1.83 12.90
C LYS A 605 24.40 1.66 12.64
N TRP A 606 25.16 2.74 12.46
CA TRP A 606 26.61 2.60 12.37
C TRP A 606 27.24 2.39 13.76
N GLY A 607 28.18 1.44 13.86
CA GLY A 607 28.85 1.08 15.12
C GLY A 607 27.93 0.53 16.21
N GLY A 608 26.77 -0.06 15.87
CA GLY A 608 25.91 -0.72 16.86
C GLY A 608 25.38 0.19 17.98
N ALA A 609 25.08 1.46 17.66
CA ALA A 609 24.83 2.50 18.67
C ALA A 609 23.81 2.10 19.76
N ASP A 610 24.21 2.33 21.02
CA ASP A 610 23.54 1.92 22.26
C ASP A 610 22.12 2.50 22.44
N ALA A 611 21.48 2.20 23.57
CA ALA A 611 20.14 2.70 23.89
C ALA A 611 20.03 4.24 23.89
N LYS A 612 21.13 4.96 24.08
CA LYS A 612 21.21 6.43 23.98
C LYS A 612 21.74 6.95 22.64
N ASN A 613 22.10 6.04 21.73
CA ASN A 613 22.59 6.33 20.37
C ASN A 613 23.95 7.08 20.32
N GLN A 614 24.77 6.97 21.38
CA GLN A 614 26.01 7.76 21.56
C GLN A 614 27.28 6.92 21.61
N GLN A 615 27.29 5.70 22.18
CA GLN A 615 28.56 5.01 22.47
C GLN A 615 29.20 4.27 21.27
N ARG A 616 28.44 4.00 20.20
CA ARG A 616 28.87 3.33 18.94
C ARG A 616 29.99 2.29 19.12
N VAL A 617 29.74 1.28 19.96
CA VAL A 617 30.73 0.29 20.42
C VAL A 617 31.42 -0.49 19.29
N ASP A 618 30.73 -0.76 18.18
CA ASP A 618 31.30 -1.45 17.02
C ASP A 618 31.90 -0.49 15.98
N GLY A 619 32.05 0.80 16.33
CA GLY A 619 32.43 1.87 15.40
C GLY A 619 33.78 1.66 14.72
N GLU A 620 34.77 1.13 15.44
CA GLU A 620 36.10 0.78 14.91
C GLU A 620 36.01 -0.36 13.88
N ALA A 621 35.30 -1.44 14.20
CA ALA A 621 35.10 -2.56 13.28
C ALA A 621 34.34 -2.15 12.01
N HIS A 622 33.33 -1.28 12.15
CA HIS A 622 32.62 -0.70 11.00
C HIS A 622 33.52 0.23 10.18
N ALA A 623 34.40 1.02 10.80
CA ALA A 623 35.34 1.89 10.10
C ALA A 623 36.38 1.10 9.29
N GLN A 624 36.97 0.06 9.89
CA GLN A 624 37.90 -0.84 9.21
C GLN A 624 37.25 -1.52 8.00
N ALA A 625 36.03 -2.03 8.16
CA ALA A 625 35.32 -2.68 7.06
C ALA A 625 34.88 -1.71 5.95
N VAL A 626 34.68 -0.42 6.24
CA VAL A 626 34.51 0.63 5.21
C VAL A 626 35.84 0.92 4.50
N ASN A 627 36.97 0.99 5.22
CA ASN A 627 38.28 1.13 4.61
C ASN A 627 38.57 -0.03 3.64
N ASP A 628 38.36 -1.27 4.08
CA ASP A 628 38.62 -2.47 3.28
C ASP A 628 37.66 -2.61 2.08
N LEU A 629 36.40 -2.16 2.21
CA LEU A 629 35.50 -2.03 1.07
C LEU A 629 36.13 -1.14 -0.02
N ILE A 630 36.69 0.01 0.35
CA ILE A 630 37.23 0.97 -0.62
C ILE A 630 38.58 0.53 -1.17
N GLN A 631 39.47 0.01 -0.34
CA GLN A 631 40.83 -0.38 -0.71
C GLN A 631 40.88 -1.73 -1.44
N GLN A 632 39.97 -2.66 -1.12
CA GLN A 632 40.06 -4.04 -1.60
C GLN A 632 38.90 -4.45 -2.51
N GLU A 633 37.66 -4.01 -2.25
CA GLU A 633 36.48 -4.47 -3.00
C GLU A 633 36.09 -3.56 -4.16
N LEU A 634 36.03 -2.23 -3.97
CA LEU A 634 35.67 -1.31 -5.04
C LEU A 634 36.61 -1.40 -6.27
N PRO A 635 37.95 -1.53 -6.15
CA PRO A 635 38.85 -1.64 -7.30
C PRO A 635 38.65 -2.94 -8.09
N LYS A 636 38.06 -3.98 -7.48
CA LYS A 636 37.65 -5.20 -8.20
C LYS A 636 36.40 -4.97 -9.06
N MET A 637 35.55 -3.99 -8.71
CA MET A 637 34.28 -3.73 -9.39
C MET A 637 34.38 -2.63 -10.45
N ILE A 638 35.16 -1.59 -10.20
CA ILE A 638 35.24 -0.41 -11.07
C ILE A 638 36.63 0.21 -11.03
N ALA A 639 37.08 0.74 -12.15
CA ALA A 639 38.28 1.55 -12.26
C ALA A 639 38.01 2.97 -11.74
N PHE A 640 38.77 3.43 -10.74
CA PHE A 640 38.71 4.79 -10.21
C PHE A 640 40.08 5.26 -9.72
N ASP A 641 40.26 6.58 -9.63
CA ASP A 641 41.45 7.22 -9.06
C ASP A 641 41.42 7.05 -7.53
N GLN A 642 42.21 6.11 -7.02
CA GLN A 642 42.30 5.81 -5.58
C GLN A 642 42.88 6.99 -4.76
N LYS A 643 43.45 8.01 -5.42
CA LYS A 643 43.90 9.27 -4.80
C LYS A 643 42.82 10.37 -4.84
N LYS A 644 41.57 10.02 -5.20
CA LYS A 644 40.39 10.90 -5.20
C LYS A 644 39.18 10.18 -4.60
N VAL A 645 39.35 9.70 -3.37
CA VAL A 645 38.27 9.13 -2.55
C VAL A 645 37.75 10.20 -1.61
N PHE A 646 36.53 10.65 -1.84
CA PHE A 646 35.81 11.61 -1.00
C PHE A 646 34.72 10.90 -0.19
N PHE A 647 34.27 11.53 0.89
CA PHE A 647 33.30 10.94 1.82
C PHE A 647 32.13 11.88 2.09
N THR A 648 30.92 11.30 2.15
CA THR A 648 29.71 11.98 2.60
C THR A 648 29.06 11.20 3.74
N GLY A 649 29.13 11.70 4.96
CA GLY A 649 28.37 11.18 6.08
C GLY A 649 27.01 11.82 6.17
N VAL A 650 25.98 11.04 6.49
CA VAL A 650 24.68 11.57 6.91
C VAL A 650 24.35 11.03 8.29
N SER A 651 24.01 11.89 9.25
CA SER A 651 23.56 11.52 10.60
C SER A 651 24.50 10.48 11.24
N GLY A 652 24.02 9.27 11.56
CA GLY A 652 24.84 8.16 12.08
C GLY A 652 26.09 7.80 11.25
N GLY A 653 26.03 7.93 9.92
CA GLY A 653 27.19 7.73 9.05
C GLY A 653 28.23 8.85 9.21
N ALA A 654 27.78 10.08 9.44
CA ALA A 654 28.66 11.22 9.73
C ALA A 654 29.30 11.12 11.13
N LEU A 655 28.53 10.67 12.13
CA LEU A 655 29.06 10.33 13.45
C LEU A 655 30.16 9.25 13.36
N THR A 656 30.03 8.28 12.46
CA THR A 656 31.03 7.21 12.29
C THR A 656 32.26 7.64 11.49
N LEU A 657 32.10 8.52 10.50
CA LEU A 657 33.24 9.18 9.85
C LEU A 657 34.06 9.97 10.86
N ALA A 658 33.42 10.88 11.58
CA ALA A 658 34.07 11.77 12.53
C ALA A 658 34.62 11.05 13.78
N GLY A 659 33.93 10.02 14.28
CA GLY A 659 34.35 9.28 15.46
C GLY A 659 35.46 8.25 15.20
N PHE A 660 35.47 7.60 14.02
CA PHE A 660 36.26 6.38 13.81
C PHE A 660 37.02 6.36 12.48
N VAL A 661 36.38 6.63 11.33
CA VAL A 661 37.05 6.50 10.01
C VAL A 661 38.18 7.53 9.85
N ILE A 662 37.94 8.79 10.20
CA ILE A 662 38.95 9.83 10.09
C ILE A 662 40.16 9.55 11.00
N PRO A 663 40.01 9.29 12.32
CA PRO A 663 41.18 9.02 13.16
C PRO A 663 41.93 7.72 12.82
N ALA A 664 41.26 6.68 12.33
CA ALA A 664 41.89 5.39 12.05
C ALA A 664 42.46 5.24 10.62
N HIS A 665 41.81 5.81 9.60
CA HIS A 665 42.04 5.44 8.20
C HIS A 665 42.20 6.62 7.23
N MET A 666 42.14 7.88 7.68
CA MET A 666 42.23 9.03 6.77
C MET A 666 43.57 9.07 6.01
N GLY A 667 44.64 8.55 6.63
CA GLY A 667 45.96 8.39 6.00
C GLY A 667 45.97 7.55 4.71
N ASN A 668 44.97 6.69 4.50
CA ASN A 668 44.87 5.83 3.31
C ASN A 668 44.27 6.54 2.09
N PHE A 669 43.75 7.76 2.24
CA PHE A 669 43.04 8.49 1.18
C PHE A 669 43.63 9.91 1.01
N PRO A 670 44.79 10.06 0.33
CA PRO A 670 45.37 11.37 0.05
C PRO A 670 44.45 12.19 -0.86
N ASN A 671 44.52 13.53 -0.74
CA ASN A 671 43.69 14.49 -1.48
C ASN A 671 42.16 14.27 -1.33
N SER A 672 41.75 13.87 -0.12
CA SER A 672 40.36 13.57 0.23
C SER A 672 39.66 14.75 0.91
N GLY A 673 38.33 14.66 0.98
CA GLY A 673 37.50 15.53 1.80
C GLY A 673 36.29 14.78 2.36
N VAL A 674 35.85 15.19 3.55
CA VAL A 674 34.74 14.61 4.29
C VAL A 674 33.64 15.65 4.55
N MET A 675 32.47 15.43 3.95
CA MET A 675 31.25 16.19 4.26
C MET A 675 30.46 15.48 5.37
N LEU A 676 30.22 16.16 6.47
CA LEU A 676 29.56 15.65 7.68
C LEU A 676 28.19 16.33 7.84
N ASN A 677 27.15 15.67 7.32
CA ASN A 677 25.78 16.19 7.34
C ASN A 677 25.01 15.71 8.58
N CYS A 678 24.61 16.63 9.46
CA CYS A 678 23.75 16.39 10.64
C CYS A 678 24.29 15.36 11.62
N GLY A 679 25.60 15.29 11.76
CA GLY A 679 26.25 14.37 12.67
C GLY A 679 27.74 14.58 12.61
N ALA A 680 28.35 14.72 13.77
CA ALA A 680 29.78 14.71 13.96
C ALA A 680 30.00 14.33 15.41
N MET A 681 30.88 13.37 15.65
CA MET A 681 31.25 12.83 16.96
C MET A 681 32.69 13.23 17.21
N SER A 682 33.08 13.53 18.45
CA SER A 682 34.49 13.73 18.75
C SER A 682 35.27 12.43 18.43
N PRO A 683 36.54 12.49 17.98
CA PRO A 683 37.34 11.29 17.71
C PRO A 683 37.30 10.33 18.90
N GLN A 684 36.78 9.11 18.67
CA GLN A 684 36.67 8.06 19.68
C GLN A 684 37.95 7.20 19.74
N LEU A 685 38.70 7.19 18.63
CA LEU A 685 40.00 6.57 18.51
C LEU A 685 41.09 7.66 18.53
N LYS A 686 42.28 7.29 19.00
CA LYS A 686 43.47 8.13 18.78
C LYS A 686 43.78 8.15 17.28
N PHE A 687 44.21 9.29 16.77
CA PHE A 687 44.71 9.38 15.40
C PHE A 687 45.91 8.45 15.20
N THR A 688 45.88 7.64 14.14
CA THR A 688 47.09 6.98 13.64
C THR A 688 48.07 8.04 13.12
N PRO A 689 49.40 7.79 13.12
CA PRO A 689 50.37 8.77 12.60
C PRO A 689 50.05 9.25 11.18
N GLU A 690 49.58 8.34 10.33
CA GLU A 690 49.20 8.59 8.94
C GLU A 690 47.92 9.45 8.87
N SER A 691 46.93 9.18 9.72
CA SER A 691 45.70 9.96 9.77
C SER A 691 45.89 11.33 10.41
N ALA A 692 46.79 11.46 11.40
CA ALA A 692 47.21 12.74 11.96
C ALA A 692 47.90 13.60 10.88
N ALA A 693 48.80 13.03 10.07
CA ALA A 693 49.38 13.71 8.93
C ALA A 693 48.32 14.09 7.87
N ALA A 694 47.31 13.24 7.64
CA ALA A 694 46.23 13.52 6.70
C ALA A 694 45.35 14.72 7.10
N ILE A 695 45.23 15.07 8.39
CA ILE A 695 44.50 16.27 8.84
C ILE A 695 45.06 17.56 8.22
N ALA A 696 46.36 17.61 7.91
CA ALA A 696 46.98 18.77 7.26
C ALA A 696 46.54 19.01 5.80
N THR A 697 45.85 18.04 5.19
CA THR A 697 45.41 18.09 3.78
C THR A 697 43.93 17.74 3.56
N THR A 698 43.29 17.08 4.52
CA THR A 698 41.89 16.64 4.41
C THR A 698 40.94 17.81 4.66
N ARG A 699 40.08 18.10 3.70
CA ARG A 699 38.99 19.08 3.88
C ARG A 699 37.85 18.45 4.70
N ILE A 700 37.35 19.13 5.73
CA ILE A 700 36.22 18.67 6.55
C ILE A 700 35.14 19.75 6.58
N HIS A 701 33.93 19.42 6.16
CA HIS A 701 32.79 20.34 6.19
C HIS A 701 31.68 19.81 7.12
N PHE A 702 31.33 20.60 8.14
CA PHE A 702 30.28 20.27 9.10
C PHE A 702 28.99 21.02 8.75
N GLN A 703 28.01 20.35 8.12
CA GLN A 703 26.71 20.96 7.81
C GLN A 703 25.64 20.46 8.79
N SER A 704 24.92 21.38 9.40
CA SER A 704 23.82 21.12 10.34
C SER A 704 22.61 22.01 10.01
N THR A 705 21.49 21.82 10.71
CA THR A 705 20.35 22.74 10.70
C THR A 705 20.16 23.44 12.06
N GLN A 706 19.25 24.42 12.12
CA GLN A 706 18.94 25.16 13.35
C GLN A 706 17.99 24.39 14.28
N LYS A 707 17.09 23.54 13.76
CA LYS A 707 16.18 22.70 14.57
C LYS A 707 16.65 21.24 14.61
N GLU A 708 17.95 21.07 14.84
CA GLU A 708 18.62 19.78 14.88
C GLU A 708 18.23 18.94 16.12
N LEU A 709 18.42 17.62 16.10
CA LEU A 709 18.12 16.72 17.21
C LEU A 709 18.87 17.13 18.48
N ASN A 710 18.18 17.18 19.62
CA ASN A 710 18.76 17.61 20.91
C ASN A 710 20.05 16.87 21.30
N SER A 711 20.19 15.59 20.96
CA SER A 711 21.40 14.79 21.22
C SER A 711 22.62 15.24 20.39
N LEU A 712 22.40 15.88 19.25
CA LEU A 712 23.44 16.35 18.32
C LEU A 712 23.80 17.82 18.54
N GLN A 713 22.93 18.60 19.18
CA GLN A 713 23.17 20.03 19.46
C GLN A 713 24.38 20.25 20.40
N GLY A 714 24.73 19.26 21.24
CA GLY A 714 25.98 19.25 21.99
C GLY A 714 27.13 18.56 21.25
N GLU A 715 26.86 17.38 20.68
CA GLU A 715 27.88 16.52 20.04
C GLU A 715 28.61 17.21 18.87
N ILE A 716 27.87 17.90 17.98
CA ILE A 716 28.46 18.52 16.79
C ILE A 716 29.44 19.66 17.18
N PRO A 717 29.08 20.64 18.05
CA PRO A 717 30.03 21.61 18.57
C PRO A 717 31.29 21.04 19.24
N GLU A 718 31.16 19.95 20.02
CA GLU A 718 32.34 19.31 20.65
C GLU A 718 33.23 18.62 19.61
N SER A 719 32.64 17.95 18.62
CA SER A 719 33.39 17.37 17.50
C SER A 719 34.17 18.44 16.72
N ILE A 720 33.54 19.57 16.39
CA ILE A 720 34.21 20.69 15.70
C ILE A 720 35.40 21.21 16.53
N LYS A 721 35.26 21.36 17.86
CA LYS A 721 36.38 21.75 18.73
C LYS A 721 37.53 20.74 18.68
N ALA A 722 37.22 19.44 18.75
CA ALA A 722 38.23 18.39 18.70
C ALA A 722 38.97 18.37 17.34
N TYR A 723 38.27 18.60 16.24
CA TYR A 723 38.89 18.69 14.90
C TYR A 723 39.72 19.96 14.70
N ILE A 724 39.31 21.10 15.27
CA ILE A 724 40.14 22.31 15.33
C ILE A 724 41.44 22.02 16.10
N GLU A 725 41.38 21.30 17.23
CA GLU A 725 42.57 20.96 18.00
C GLU A 725 43.49 20.00 17.24
N ALA A 726 42.95 18.95 16.62
CA ALA A 726 43.71 18.05 15.76
C ALA A 726 44.41 18.80 14.60
N GLY A 727 43.80 19.87 14.09
CA GLY A 727 44.44 20.77 13.12
C GLY A 727 45.64 21.52 13.68
N LYS A 728 45.56 22.03 14.92
CA LYS A 728 46.70 22.68 15.59
C LYS A 728 47.81 21.69 15.93
N ASP A 729 47.46 20.49 16.37
CA ASP A 729 48.40 19.40 16.66
C ASP A 729 49.15 18.96 15.40
N ALA A 730 48.50 19.03 14.23
CA ALA A 730 49.12 18.88 12.90
C ALA A 730 49.93 20.10 12.44
N GLY A 731 50.11 21.13 13.29
CA GLY A 731 50.91 22.33 13.01
C GLY A 731 50.24 23.38 12.13
N LEU A 732 48.92 23.29 11.87
CA LEU A 732 48.22 24.23 11.00
C LEU A 732 48.00 25.60 11.66
N SER A 733 48.11 26.66 10.87
CA SER A 733 47.67 27.99 11.29
C SER A 733 46.15 28.07 11.42
N GLN A 734 45.63 29.04 12.18
CA GLN A 734 44.17 29.30 12.22
C GLN A 734 43.57 29.54 10.83
N GLN A 735 44.33 30.15 9.91
CA GLN A 735 43.89 30.40 8.54
C GLN A 735 43.81 29.10 7.73
N ASP A 736 44.77 28.18 7.91
CA ASP A 736 44.75 26.87 7.26
C ASP A 736 43.65 25.97 7.82
N ILE A 737 43.44 25.98 9.14
CA ILE A 737 42.30 25.29 9.78
C ILE A 737 40.99 25.85 9.21
N ASN A 738 40.83 27.17 9.08
CA ASN A 738 39.61 27.76 8.50
C ASN A 738 39.44 27.52 6.98
N ARG A 739 40.52 27.20 6.26
CA ARG A 739 40.50 26.83 4.84
C ARG A 739 40.12 25.36 4.62
N LEU A 740 40.59 24.47 5.49
CA LEU A 740 40.34 23.03 5.43
C LEU A 740 39.07 22.62 6.18
N GLN A 741 38.78 23.25 7.32
CA GLN A 741 37.65 22.94 8.18
C GLN A 741 36.63 24.08 8.16
N THR A 742 35.43 23.76 7.68
CA THR A 742 34.32 24.73 7.58
C THR A 742 33.06 24.19 8.21
N VAL A 743 32.17 25.07 8.65
CA VAL A 743 30.95 24.73 9.36
C VAL A 743 29.80 25.64 8.96
N ASP A 744 28.60 25.08 8.78
CA ASP A 744 27.38 25.88 8.76
C ASP A 744 26.21 25.18 9.48
N ASN A 745 25.39 25.98 10.16
CA ASN A 745 24.08 25.53 10.66
C ASN A 745 22.95 26.52 10.33
N SER A 746 23.11 27.36 9.31
CA SER A 746 22.14 28.40 8.95
C SER A 746 20.77 27.90 8.47
N PRO A 747 20.61 26.71 7.84
CA PRO A 747 19.30 26.18 7.45
C PRO A 747 18.30 26.08 8.61
N ASN A 748 17.15 26.75 8.46
CA ASN A 748 16.06 26.74 9.45
C ASN A 748 15.16 25.47 9.38
N GLY A 749 15.72 24.34 8.97
CA GLY A 749 15.04 23.04 8.90
C GLY A 749 15.20 22.19 10.17
N GLY A 750 14.55 21.02 10.18
CA GLY A 750 14.79 19.95 11.15
C GLY A 750 16.03 19.10 10.81
N HIS A 751 16.19 17.94 11.45
CA HIS A 751 17.29 17.00 11.17
C HIS A 751 17.47 16.76 9.67
N CYS A 752 18.59 17.22 9.11
CA CYS A 752 18.95 17.08 7.69
C CYS A 752 17.99 17.61 6.63
N ALA A 753 17.02 18.45 7.01
CA ALA A 753 16.23 19.24 6.08
C ALA A 753 16.93 20.56 5.73
N PHE A 754 18.07 20.47 5.03
CA PHE A 754 18.90 21.64 4.68
C PHE A 754 18.19 22.65 3.75
N ASP A 755 17.22 22.18 2.96
CA ASP A 755 16.32 22.99 2.13
C ASP A 755 15.10 23.55 2.90
N GLY A 756 14.99 23.24 4.20
CA GLY A 756 13.86 23.56 5.05
C GLY A 756 12.58 22.75 4.77
N GLN A 757 12.61 21.72 3.92
CA GLN A 757 11.45 20.88 3.59
C GLN A 757 11.51 19.52 4.30
N ASP A 758 12.40 18.61 3.89
CA ASP A 758 12.49 17.26 4.43
C ASP A 758 13.91 16.66 4.33
N PHE A 759 14.10 15.50 4.98
CA PHE A 759 15.40 14.84 5.11
C PHE A 759 15.96 14.34 3.77
N GLU A 760 15.13 13.79 2.89
CA GLU A 760 15.62 13.21 1.63
C GLU A 760 15.98 14.33 0.64
N SER A 761 15.17 15.39 0.56
CA SER A 761 15.45 16.55 -0.29
C SER A 761 16.61 17.40 0.22
N GLY A 762 16.73 17.62 1.53
CA GLY A 762 17.87 18.31 2.13
C GLY A 762 19.19 17.58 1.90
N VAL A 763 19.24 16.26 2.14
CA VAL A 763 20.45 15.46 1.86
C VAL A 763 20.76 15.40 0.36
N GLN A 764 19.75 15.41 -0.52
CA GLN A 764 19.95 15.53 -1.96
C GLN A 764 20.59 16.87 -2.34
N LEU A 765 20.12 17.99 -1.77
CA LEU A 765 20.69 19.33 -1.99
C LEU A 765 22.20 19.37 -1.69
N MET A 766 22.63 18.82 -0.55
CA MET A 766 24.07 18.78 -0.22
C MET A 766 24.88 17.81 -1.10
N ALA A 767 24.25 16.75 -1.63
CA ALA A 767 24.89 15.85 -2.60
C ALA A 767 24.94 16.43 -4.03
N ASP A 768 24.03 17.34 -4.37
CA ASP A 768 24.02 18.09 -5.63
C ASP A 768 25.02 19.25 -5.58
N SER A 769 25.18 19.90 -4.42
CA SER A 769 26.18 20.96 -4.15
C SER A 769 27.54 20.42 -3.68
N PHE A 770 27.84 19.13 -3.88
CA PHE A 770 29.07 18.53 -3.34
C PHE A 770 30.33 19.19 -3.91
N GLY A 771 30.41 19.40 -5.23
CA GLY A 771 31.52 20.10 -5.87
C GLY A 771 31.77 21.50 -5.30
N ASP A 772 30.71 22.31 -5.17
CA ASP A 772 30.78 23.67 -4.63
C ASP A 772 31.26 23.75 -3.17
N VAL A 773 30.99 22.72 -2.37
CA VAL A 773 31.31 22.70 -0.94
C VAL A 773 32.64 22.01 -0.65
N MET A 774 33.00 20.95 -1.39
CA MET A 774 34.09 20.05 -1.03
C MET A 774 35.30 20.04 -1.97
N LEU A 775 35.16 20.49 -3.22
CA LEU A 775 36.27 20.47 -4.18
C LEU A 775 36.99 21.82 -4.24
N ASP A 776 38.26 21.77 -4.66
CA ASP A 776 39.07 22.96 -4.84
C ASP A 776 38.48 23.87 -5.92
N GLY A 777 38.36 25.16 -5.60
CA GLY A 777 37.69 26.16 -6.45
C GLY A 777 36.16 26.19 -6.34
N GLY A 778 35.54 25.33 -5.53
CA GLY A 778 34.09 25.37 -5.25
C GLY A 778 33.64 26.70 -4.64
N SER A 779 32.47 27.21 -5.05
CA SER A 779 31.99 28.55 -4.70
C SER A 779 31.51 28.69 -3.25
N GLY A 780 31.28 27.57 -2.57
CA GLY A 780 30.64 27.50 -1.26
C GLY A 780 29.18 27.92 -1.24
N GLN A 781 28.56 28.22 -2.38
CA GLN A 781 27.14 28.54 -2.45
C GLN A 781 26.31 27.26 -2.52
N VAL A 782 25.30 27.17 -1.66
CA VAL A 782 24.29 26.11 -1.71
C VAL A 782 22.92 26.76 -1.93
N ASP A 783 22.16 26.25 -2.90
CA ASP A 783 20.87 26.82 -3.29
C ASP A 783 19.89 26.88 -2.10
N GLY A 784 19.33 28.06 -1.84
CA GLY A 784 18.43 28.32 -0.71
C GLY A 784 19.10 28.50 0.65
N ILE A 785 20.42 28.27 0.78
CA ILE A 785 21.20 28.47 2.01
C ILE A 785 22.14 29.67 1.88
N GLY A 786 22.80 29.81 0.72
CA GLY A 786 23.88 30.79 0.49
C GLY A 786 25.26 30.21 0.83
N SER A 787 26.18 31.05 1.32
CA SER A 787 27.56 30.64 1.61
C SER A 787 27.66 29.77 2.87
N VAL A 788 28.08 28.50 2.70
CA VAL A 788 28.28 27.54 3.80
C VAL A 788 29.75 27.41 4.25
N LEU A 789 30.70 27.98 3.51
CA LEU A 789 32.14 27.87 3.80
C LEU A 789 32.62 28.86 4.88
N LYS A 790 32.02 28.81 6.06
CA LYS A 790 32.44 29.60 7.23
C LYS A 790 33.51 28.79 7.96
N GLY A 791 34.70 29.37 8.14
CA GLY A 791 35.81 28.67 8.82
C GLY A 791 35.45 28.23 10.24
N ALA A 792 35.87 27.03 10.63
CA ALA A 792 35.47 26.41 11.89
C ALA A 792 35.91 27.20 13.14
N VAL A 793 37.12 27.79 13.13
CA VAL A 793 37.67 28.57 14.25
C VAL A 793 36.95 29.91 14.35
N GLY A 794 36.17 30.06 15.43
CA GLY A 794 35.27 31.18 15.69
C GLY A 794 33.80 30.82 15.56
N ASN A 795 33.47 29.76 14.79
CA ASN A 795 32.11 29.31 14.49
C ASN A 795 31.74 27.97 15.14
N GLN A 796 32.63 27.37 15.94
CA GLN A 796 32.44 26.05 16.55
C GLN A 796 31.23 25.96 17.52
N ASN A 797 30.80 27.09 18.10
CA ASN A 797 29.66 27.14 19.02
C ASN A 797 28.36 27.46 18.27
N LEU A 798 27.89 26.47 17.48
CA LEU A 798 26.67 26.55 16.66
C LEU A 798 25.44 27.04 17.45
N LYS A 799 24.54 27.76 16.76
CA LYS A 799 23.34 28.34 17.36
C LYS A 799 22.10 27.56 16.94
N PHE A 800 21.60 26.73 17.85
CA PHE A 800 20.37 25.97 17.65
C PHE A 800 19.15 26.73 18.17
N LYS A 801 17.99 26.47 17.57
CA LYS A 801 16.69 26.97 18.01
C LYS A 801 16.02 25.93 18.92
N PRO A 802 15.21 26.35 19.91
CA PRO A 802 14.40 25.41 20.68
C PRO A 802 13.54 24.57 19.74
N GLY A 803 13.62 23.25 19.88
CA GLY A 803 12.78 22.34 19.11
C GLY A 803 11.30 22.59 19.42
N GLU A 804 10.46 22.64 18.39
CA GLU A 804 9.02 22.53 18.57
C GLU A 804 8.72 21.18 19.22
N ARG A 805 8.11 21.19 20.41
CA ARG A 805 7.62 19.97 21.05
C ARG A 805 6.55 19.36 20.14
N LYS A 806 6.88 18.24 19.48
CA LYS A 806 5.92 17.35 18.83
C LYS A 806 5.48 16.27 19.81
#